data_AF-A0A167MT52-F1
#
_entry.id   AF-A0A167MT52-F1
#
_cell.length_a   1.000
_cell.length_b   1.000
_cell.length_c   1.000
_cell.angle_alpha   90.00
_cell.angle_beta   90.00
_cell.angle_gamma   90.00
#
_symmetry.space_group_name_H-M   'P 1'
#
loop_
_entity.id
_entity.type
_entity.pdbx_description
1 polymer ?
#
loop_
_entity_poly.entity_id
_entity_poly.type
_entity_poly.pdbx_seq_one_letter_code
_entity_poly.pdbx_strand_id
1 'polypeptide(L)'
;MDVVYAVNFYVEKIVSSPTSMKALLLDQHTTPIISLAATQSSLLANHVYLTDRVDNPRRERMPHLQCVVFVRPTEDSLEWVGKELEQPRYGGYYLYFSNTLTKTAIERLAAQDTYELVHEVQEHFADYLPVLPYLFSLNYTPSPPNNFPLYALSSSSLPSSTSPAHLTLTPQSLQHHLATLSALLLSLKKKPTVIRHERSSTVSRALAVAMRSHLAAEQQLFDFRASAGTCVLLLLDRLEDPVTPLLMQWTYQAMVHELLGIHNGRVDMSSSPSVNPQMREVTLTPQTDPFLAQHLHTPFGDLSVSLQAHVAQYSQKSASANKLDSVEDMKRFVEEYPEFRRMGGNVSKHVEIVGEMSRLVGRDNCLESSEVEQEINVQRIVQNPNIPPMEKLRISMLYALRHQTNPQSSIGSLPAILSQAGVPASDVSLISTLLTLSGSQRRQADLFLTSSFLARGKSALKALKGAENVYTQHTPYLAQTLEAIVKGRLREQQYPFVEGGGPNATLQRPQDVIVFFLGGTTYEESKVVAQMNVELQQQAAMQPGSGSGTRILLASLPNPTSLPATASGTTPMPAGSPTPKSPPASNAPALNLQLGSLNLSTMEDVKIKTRTGALLTLISAIIIVFFTLMEFVDYRRIHLETSVVVDRSRGEKLLVNMNITFPRVPCYLLGLDVMDISGEHQHDVTHNMQKVRLSHEGVPIPDVLPESGLQNDLEKAIIARGGDECGSCYGGEPPPSGCCNTCEEVREAYMRRGWSFGNPDEIKQCVNEGWTEKIKTQSQEGCNISGRVRVNKVIGNFHFSPGKSFQTNAMHVHDLVPYLKDANHHDFGHQIHYFAFESDGEQQAELGRLSKSIKTRLGIDKNPLDGVKAHTEESNYMFQYFLKVVSTKYEMLAGTVVNSHQYSVTGYERDLSKGDRAQRDEHGTMTSHGVTGIPGAFFNFEISPMVVVHQETRQSFAHFLTSTCAIVGGVLTVAGIIDSMLFATERKLKKGSSSTYTNGSGLNGGGYQKAM
;
A
#
# COMPACT_ATOMS: atom_id res chain seq x y z
N MET A 1 -22.11 20.36 3.04
CA MET A 1 -21.55 20.56 1.69
C MET A 1 -20.10 20.08 1.72
N ASP A 2 -19.89 18.84 2.13
CA ASP A 2 -18.58 18.18 2.13
C ASP A 2 -18.78 16.81 1.50
N VAL A 3 -18.24 16.61 0.31
CA VAL A 3 -18.41 15.37 -0.46
C VAL A 3 -17.57 14.22 0.08
N VAL A 4 -16.40 14.54 0.66
CA VAL A 4 -15.49 13.55 1.25
C VAL A 4 -16.15 12.99 2.50
N TYR A 5 -16.65 13.86 3.37
CA TYR A 5 -17.37 13.44 4.57
C TYR A 5 -18.59 12.58 4.23
N ALA A 6 -19.38 12.98 3.24
CA ALA A 6 -20.58 12.24 2.83
C ALA A 6 -20.26 10.83 2.33
N VAL A 7 -19.23 10.68 1.49
CA VAL A 7 -18.80 9.36 1.01
C VAL A 7 -18.18 8.53 2.13
N ASN A 8 -17.31 9.12 2.96
CA ASN A 8 -16.70 8.42 4.09
C ASN A 8 -17.77 7.86 5.05
N PHE A 9 -18.83 8.62 5.30
CA PHE A 9 -19.96 8.17 6.12
C PHE A 9 -20.67 6.94 5.52
N TYR A 10 -20.86 6.90 4.20
CA TYR A 10 -21.41 5.71 3.55
C TYR A 10 -20.45 4.53 3.60
N VAL A 11 -19.16 4.75 3.36
CA VAL A 11 -18.16 3.68 3.42
C VAL A 11 -18.08 3.10 4.83
N GLU A 12 -18.06 3.94 5.86
CA GLU A 12 -18.07 3.50 7.26
C GLU A 12 -19.32 2.64 7.57
N LYS A 13 -20.50 3.04 7.06
CA LYS A 13 -21.70 2.22 7.19
C LYS A 13 -21.59 0.87 6.47
N ILE A 14 -21.15 0.87 5.21
CA ILE A 14 -20.96 -0.33 4.39
C ILE A 14 -20.04 -1.34 5.10
N VAL A 15 -18.95 -0.85 5.70
CA VAL A 15 -17.97 -1.72 6.35
C VAL A 15 -18.32 -2.04 7.80
N SER A 16 -19.23 -1.31 8.45
CA SER A 16 -19.58 -1.55 9.86
C SER A 16 -20.41 -2.84 10.07
N SER A 17 -21.21 -3.24 9.08
CA SER A 17 -22.08 -4.41 9.14
C SER A 17 -21.74 -5.39 8.01
N PRO A 18 -21.49 -6.70 8.29
CA PRO A 18 -21.53 -7.40 9.58
C PRO A 18 -20.25 -7.25 10.43
N THR A 19 -20.26 -7.57 11.72
CA THR A 19 -19.06 -7.50 12.59
C THR A 19 -18.08 -8.67 12.42
N SER A 20 -18.39 -9.63 11.56
CA SER A 20 -17.55 -10.82 11.27
C SER A 20 -16.41 -10.52 10.29
N MET A 21 -15.58 -11.53 9.99
CA MET A 21 -14.57 -11.41 8.93
C MET A 21 -15.23 -11.21 7.56
N LYS A 22 -14.79 -10.17 6.83
CA LYS A 22 -15.41 -9.72 5.58
C LYS A 22 -14.47 -9.75 4.39
N ALA A 23 -15.03 -10.05 3.22
CA ALA A 23 -14.47 -9.76 1.91
C ALA A 23 -15.29 -8.64 1.25
N LEU A 24 -14.62 -7.58 0.79
CA LEU A 24 -15.23 -6.46 0.09
C LEU A 24 -15.12 -6.68 -1.42
N LEU A 25 -16.24 -6.83 -2.12
CA LEU A 25 -16.31 -6.91 -3.57
C LEU A 25 -16.74 -5.58 -4.15
N LEU A 26 -15.96 -5.10 -5.12
CA LEU A 26 -16.17 -3.84 -5.80
C LEU A 26 -16.31 -4.06 -7.31
N ASP A 27 -16.91 -3.12 -8.02
CA ASP A 27 -16.84 -3.05 -9.47
C ASP A 27 -15.76 -2.05 -9.92
N GLN A 28 -15.63 -1.86 -11.23
CA GLN A 28 -14.68 -0.91 -11.79
C GLN A 28 -14.96 0.55 -11.39
N HIS A 29 -16.21 0.90 -11.15
CA HIS A 29 -16.65 2.27 -10.87
C HIS A 29 -16.51 2.65 -9.40
N THR A 30 -16.82 1.72 -8.51
CA THR A 30 -16.80 1.84 -7.05
C THR A 30 -15.41 1.61 -6.46
N THR A 31 -14.53 0.85 -7.14
CA THR A 31 -13.14 0.65 -6.70
C THR A 31 -12.39 1.98 -6.46
N PRO A 32 -12.41 2.95 -7.40
CA PRO A 32 -11.80 4.25 -7.17
C PRO A 32 -12.50 5.09 -6.09
N ILE A 33 -13.81 4.93 -5.89
CA ILE A 33 -14.57 5.64 -4.84
C ILE A 33 -14.07 5.22 -3.46
N ILE A 34 -13.98 3.91 -3.22
CA ILE A 34 -13.44 3.37 -1.96
C ILE A 34 -11.97 3.73 -1.80
N SER A 35 -11.18 3.68 -2.89
CA SER A 35 -9.74 4.01 -2.85
C SER A 35 -9.46 5.45 -2.40
N LEU A 36 -10.35 6.40 -2.72
CA LEU A 36 -10.22 7.80 -2.31
C LEU A 36 -10.80 8.08 -0.91
N ALA A 37 -11.80 7.31 -0.50
CA ALA A 37 -12.53 7.52 0.75
C ALA A 37 -11.86 6.83 1.96
N ALA A 38 -11.36 5.61 1.77
CA ALA A 38 -10.85 4.78 2.86
C ALA A 38 -9.45 4.21 2.56
N THR A 39 -8.62 4.13 3.60
CA THR A 39 -7.32 3.46 3.53
C THR A 39 -7.48 1.97 3.82
N GLN A 40 -6.54 1.15 3.35
CA GLN A 40 -6.53 -0.29 3.66
C GLN A 40 -6.47 -0.55 5.18
N SER A 41 -5.78 0.30 5.94
CA SER A 41 -5.76 0.22 7.41
C SER A 41 -7.15 0.47 8.03
N SER A 42 -7.93 1.41 7.47
CA SER A 42 -9.30 1.68 7.91
C SER A 42 -10.24 0.51 7.60
N LEU A 43 -10.11 -0.09 6.41
CA LEU A 43 -10.86 -1.29 6.04
C LEU A 43 -10.51 -2.47 6.94
N LEU A 44 -9.23 -2.69 7.23
CA LEU A 44 -8.75 -3.76 8.11
C LEU A 44 -9.23 -3.58 9.56
N ALA A 45 -9.26 -2.34 10.06
CA ALA A 45 -9.81 -2.02 11.38
C ALA A 45 -11.31 -2.38 11.49
N ASN A 46 -12.03 -2.37 10.37
CA ASN A 46 -13.42 -2.80 10.27
C ASN A 46 -13.56 -4.28 9.84
N HIS A 47 -12.57 -5.13 10.09
CA HIS A 47 -12.60 -6.57 9.77
C HIS A 47 -12.75 -6.92 8.28
N VAL A 48 -12.42 -6.00 7.37
CA VAL A 48 -12.31 -6.29 5.93
C VAL A 48 -10.89 -6.76 5.63
N TYR A 49 -10.73 -8.06 5.39
CA TYR A 49 -9.41 -8.68 5.19
C TYR A 49 -9.05 -8.83 3.71
N LEU A 50 -10.06 -8.95 2.85
CA LEU A 50 -9.90 -9.12 1.41
C LEU A 50 -10.67 -8.02 0.70
N THR A 51 -10.07 -7.43 -0.33
CA THR A 51 -10.76 -6.56 -1.29
C THR A 51 -10.47 -7.08 -2.67
N ASP A 52 -11.52 -7.35 -3.45
CA ASP A 52 -11.40 -7.90 -4.81
C ASP A 52 -12.49 -7.29 -5.70
N ARG A 53 -12.40 -7.54 -7.00
CA ARG A 53 -13.42 -7.10 -7.95
C ARG A 53 -14.43 -8.20 -8.25
N VAL A 54 -15.68 -7.81 -8.43
CA VAL A 54 -16.79 -8.74 -8.73
C VAL A 54 -16.62 -9.40 -10.11
N ASP A 55 -16.00 -8.71 -11.08
CA ASP A 55 -15.73 -9.22 -12.42
C ASP A 55 -14.55 -10.19 -12.49
N ASN A 56 -13.76 -10.33 -11.42
CA ASN A 56 -12.65 -11.28 -11.36
C ASN A 56 -13.18 -12.73 -11.24
N PRO A 57 -12.99 -13.60 -12.26
CA PRO A 57 -13.51 -14.97 -12.21
C PRO A 57 -12.62 -15.91 -11.38
N ARG A 58 -11.37 -15.51 -11.06
CA ARG A 58 -10.36 -16.35 -10.39
C ARG A 58 -10.43 -16.33 -8.86
N ARG A 59 -11.49 -15.74 -8.29
CA ARG A 59 -11.69 -15.64 -6.83
C ARG A 59 -11.76 -17.02 -6.17
N GLU A 60 -11.07 -17.23 -5.06
CA GLU A 60 -11.15 -18.51 -4.35
C GLU A 60 -12.45 -18.62 -3.54
N ARG A 61 -12.92 -19.85 -3.34
CA ARG A 61 -14.13 -20.12 -2.53
C ARG A 61 -13.75 -20.08 -1.05
N MET A 62 -14.34 -19.13 -0.31
CA MET A 62 -14.08 -18.89 1.11
C MET A 62 -15.40 -18.78 1.90
N PRO A 63 -16.09 -19.90 2.19
CA PRO A 63 -17.42 -19.88 2.82
C PRO A 63 -17.43 -19.36 4.27
N HIS A 64 -16.28 -19.26 4.92
CA HIS A 64 -16.14 -18.75 6.28
C HIS A 64 -16.14 -17.22 6.36
N LEU A 65 -16.06 -16.52 5.22
CA LEU A 65 -16.12 -15.06 5.14
C LEU A 65 -17.53 -14.61 4.75
N GLN A 66 -17.93 -13.46 5.29
CA GLN A 66 -19.10 -12.72 4.82
C GLN A 66 -18.67 -11.78 3.69
N CYS A 67 -19.52 -11.63 2.69
CA CYS A 67 -19.23 -10.79 1.53
C CYS A 67 -20.02 -9.49 1.60
N VAL A 68 -19.30 -8.36 1.55
CA VAL A 68 -19.87 -7.04 1.37
C VAL A 68 -19.67 -6.64 -0.08
N VAL A 69 -20.74 -6.49 -0.83
CA VAL A 69 -20.71 -6.12 -2.24
C VAL A 69 -21.09 -4.65 -2.34
N PHE A 70 -20.21 -3.81 -2.88
CA PHE A 70 -20.54 -2.43 -3.20
C PHE A 70 -20.33 -2.20 -4.70
N VAL A 71 -21.42 -2.06 -5.45
CA VAL A 71 -21.40 -1.96 -6.92
C VAL A 71 -22.38 -0.91 -7.43
N ARG A 72 -22.15 -0.42 -8.65
CA ARG A 72 -23.10 0.42 -9.35
C ARG A 72 -24.20 -0.45 -9.99
N PRO A 73 -25.48 -0.05 -9.95
CA PRO A 73 -26.58 -0.83 -10.55
C PRO A 73 -26.58 -0.72 -12.08
N THR A 74 -25.52 -1.21 -12.71
CA THR A 74 -25.37 -1.38 -14.16
C THR A 74 -25.72 -2.81 -14.55
N GLU A 75 -26.16 -3.05 -15.79
CA GLU A 75 -26.49 -4.41 -16.26
C GLU A 75 -25.32 -5.38 -16.10
N ASP A 76 -24.09 -4.94 -16.41
CA ASP A 76 -22.88 -5.77 -16.27
C ASP A 76 -22.64 -6.16 -14.80
N SER A 77 -22.75 -5.20 -13.89
CA SER A 77 -22.53 -5.45 -12.46
C SER A 77 -23.63 -6.32 -11.85
N LEU A 78 -24.88 -6.11 -12.26
CA LEU A 78 -26.01 -6.95 -11.85
C LEU A 78 -25.85 -8.38 -12.39
N GLU A 79 -25.31 -8.57 -13.61
CA GLU A 79 -25.02 -9.89 -14.14
C GLU A 79 -23.89 -10.58 -13.35
N TRP A 80 -22.82 -9.87 -13.01
CA TRP A 80 -21.72 -10.43 -12.21
C TRP A 80 -22.16 -10.79 -10.79
N VAL A 81 -22.95 -9.94 -10.14
CA VAL A 81 -23.55 -10.25 -8.83
C VAL A 81 -24.52 -11.42 -8.95
N GLY A 82 -25.35 -11.46 -9.99
CA GLY A 82 -26.24 -12.59 -10.24
C GLY A 82 -25.51 -13.93 -10.36
N LYS A 83 -24.42 -13.97 -11.15
CA LYS A 83 -23.54 -15.15 -11.27
C LYS A 83 -22.87 -15.54 -9.96
N GLU A 84 -22.51 -14.55 -9.14
CA GLU A 84 -21.96 -14.79 -7.80
C GLU A 84 -23.01 -15.42 -6.87
N LEU A 85 -24.28 -15.00 -6.93
CA LEU A 85 -25.37 -15.57 -6.12
C LEU A 85 -25.79 -16.97 -6.60
N GLU A 86 -25.73 -17.23 -7.91
CA GLU A 86 -25.97 -18.56 -8.48
C GLU A 86 -24.89 -19.58 -8.04
N GLN A 87 -23.65 -19.13 -7.85
CA GLN A 87 -22.52 -19.96 -7.44
C GLN A 87 -21.75 -19.30 -6.28
N PRO A 88 -22.31 -19.32 -5.05
CA PRO A 88 -21.78 -18.54 -3.94
C PRO A 88 -20.40 -19.01 -3.49
N ARG A 89 -19.46 -18.06 -3.51
CA ARG A 89 -18.08 -18.26 -3.02
C ARG A 89 -17.94 -17.97 -1.53
N TYR A 90 -18.86 -17.21 -0.95
CA TYR A 90 -18.83 -16.75 0.44
C TYR A 90 -20.02 -17.29 1.24
N GLY A 91 -19.97 -17.15 2.58
CA GLY A 91 -20.99 -17.70 3.48
C GLY A 91 -22.25 -16.86 3.67
N GLY A 92 -22.26 -15.63 3.15
CA GLY A 92 -23.40 -14.70 3.20
C GLY A 92 -23.05 -13.39 2.50
N TYR A 93 -24.07 -12.65 2.06
CA TYR A 93 -23.92 -11.48 1.20
C TYR A 93 -24.71 -10.26 1.72
N TYR A 94 -24.05 -9.10 1.69
CA TYR A 94 -24.62 -7.79 1.98
C TYR A 94 -24.45 -6.95 0.72
N LEU A 95 -25.56 -6.64 0.05
CA LEU A 95 -25.56 -5.98 -1.25
C LEU A 95 -25.83 -4.48 -1.08
N TYR A 96 -24.82 -3.68 -1.41
CA TYR A 96 -24.88 -2.23 -1.38
C TYR A 96 -24.75 -1.69 -2.80
N PHE A 97 -25.68 -0.83 -3.20
CA PHE A 97 -25.71 -0.24 -4.53
C PHE A 97 -25.41 1.25 -4.48
N SER A 98 -24.58 1.76 -5.40
CA SER A 98 -24.19 3.18 -5.42
C SER A 98 -25.33 4.14 -5.81
N ASN A 99 -26.43 3.61 -6.36
CA ASN A 99 -27.56 4.37 -6.88
C ASN A 99 -28.88 3.58 -6.74
N THR A 100 -30.00 4.18 -7.15
CA THR A 100 -31.34 3.56 -7.09
C THR A 100 -31.41 2.27 -7.91
N LEU A 101 -32.01 1.23 -7.34
CA LEU A 101 -32.30 -0.03 -8.00
C LEU A 101 -33.72 -0.06 -8.56
N THR A 102 -33.89 -0.67 -9.74
CA THR A 102 -35.21 -0.94 -10.29
C THR A 102 -35.83 -2.18 -9.64
N LYS A 103 -37.16 -2.20 -9.50
CA LYS A 103 -37.89 -3.37 -8.96
C LYS A 103 -37.58 -4.66 -9.74
N THR A 104 -37.43 -4.54 -11.06
CA THR A 104 -37.06 -5.65 -11.95
C THR A 104 -35.68 -6.19 -11.67
N ALA A 105 -34.70 -5.34 -11.32
CA ALA A 105 -33.36 -5.78 -10.94
C ALA A 105 -33.38 -6.53 -9.60
N ILE A 106 -34.18 -6.07 -8.63
CA ILE A 106 -34.36 -6.74 -7.33
C ILE A 106 -34.99 -8.12 -7.52
N GLU A 107 -36.07 -8.22 -8.31
CA GLU A 107 -36.74 -9.49 -8.63
C GLU A 107 -35.78 -10.47 -9.33
N ARG A 108 -34.93 -9.98 -10.24
CA ARG A 108 -33.90 -10.78 -10.92
C ARG A 108 -32.86 -11.32 -9.95
N LEU A 109 -32.31 -10.48 -9.07
CA LEU A 109 -31.33 -10.93 -8.07
C LEU A 109 -31.94 -11.91 -7.07
N ALA A 110 -33.19 -11.68 -6.64
CA ALA A 110 -33.92 -12.59 -5.76
C ALA A 110 -34.15 -13.96 -6.40
N ALA A 111 -34.41 -14.02 -7.71
CA ALA A 111 -34.53 -15.29 -8.43
C ALA A 111 -33.19 -16.04 -8.56
N GLN A 112 -32.05 -15.32 -8.50
CA GLN A 112 -30.70 -15.89 -8.61
C GLN A 112 -30.12 -16.33 -7.26
N ASP A 113 -30.61 -15.80 -6.15
CA ASP A 113 -30.24 -16.22 -4.79
C ASP A 113 -30.90 -17.55 -4.39
N THR A 114 -30.50 -18.63 -5.07
CA THR A 114 -31.07 -19.97 -4.85
C THR A 114 -30.73 -20.55 -3.47
N TYR A 115 -29.69 -20.01 -2.82
CA TYR A 115 -29.19 -20.48 -1.52
C TYR A 115 -29.61 -19.58 -0.35
N GLU A 116 -30.39 -18.53 -0.60
CA GLU A 116 -30.91 -17.59 0.41
C GLU A 116 -29.80 -16.98 1.29
N LEU A 117 -28.67 -16.61 0.66
CA LEU A 117 -27.48 -16.12 1.36
C LEU A 117 -27.44 -14.59 1.46
N VAL A 118 -28.34 -13.86 0.79
CA VAL A 118 -28.42 -12.40 0.88
C VAL A 118 -29.13 -12.00 2.17
N HIS A 119 -28.42 -11.28 3.04
CA HIS A 119 -28.96 -10.79 4.31
C HIS A 119 -29.57 -9.40 4.20
N GLU A 120 -28.98 -8.55 3.36
CA GLU A 120 -29.29 -7.13 3.33
C GLU A 120 -29.09 -6.56 1.92
N VAL A 121 -30.03 -5.71 1.50
CA VAL A 121 -29.95 -4.94 0.25
C VAL A 121 -30.20 -3.47 0.58
N GLN A 122 -29.20 -2.62 0.36
CA GLN A 122 -29.29 -1.19 0.63
C GLN A 122 -28.79 -0.34 -0.53
N GLU A 123 -29.36 0.86 -0.65
CA GLU A 123 -28.93 1.89 -1.57
C GLU A 123 -28.10 2.94 -0.81
N HIS A 124 -26.85 3.11 -1.23
CA HIS A 124 -25.94 4.12 -0.70
C HIS A 124 -25.50 5.02 -1.83
N PHE A 125 -25.97 6.27 -1.81
CA PHE A 125 -25.80 7.26 -2.88
C PHE A 125 -24.37 7.83 -2.99
N ALA A 126 -23.36 6.97 -3.05
CA ALA A 126 -21.96 7.30 -3.27
C ALA A 126 -21.54 6.90 -4.70
N ASP A 127 -22.09 7.60 -5.69
CA ASP A 127 -21.87 7.32 -7.12
C ASP A 127 -20.92 8.34 -7.80
N TYR A 128 -20.00 8.92 -7.02
CA TYR A 128 -19.01 9.90 -7.48
C TYR A 128 -17.70 9.78 -6.68
N LEU A 129 -16.60 10.26 -7.25
CA LEU A 129 -15.28 10.30 -6.62
C LEU A 129 -15.13 11.53 -5.71
N PRO A 130 -14.88 11.36 -4.40
CA PRO A 130 -14.60 12.48 -3.50
C PRO A 130 -13.13 12.90 -3.59
N VAL A 131 -12.80 13.93 -4.38
CA VAL A 131 -11.41 14.37 -4.58
C VAL A 131 -10.98 15.31 -3.45
N LEU A 132 -11.76 16.36 -3.18
CA LEU A 132 -11.58 17.33 -2.09
C LEU A 132 -12.94 17.61 -1.45
N PRO A 133 -13.02 18.19 -0.25
CA PRO A 133 -14.32 18.49 0.40
C PRO A 133 -15.32 19.26 -0.48
N TYR A 134 -14.82 20.11 -1.36
CA TYR A 134 -15.60 20.92 -2.31
C TYR A 134 -15.48 20.45 -3.77
N LEU A 135 -14.71 19.39 -4.07
CA LEU A 135 -14.42 18.90 -5.42
C LEU A 135 -14.77 17.41 -5.53
N PHE A 136 -15.66 17.06 -6.46
CA PHE A 136 -15.98 15.67 -6.78
C PHE A 136 -15.81 15.39 -8.26
N SER A 137 -15.61 14.13 -8.66
CA SER A 137 -15.50 13.74 -10.07
C SER A 137 -16.45 12.60 -10.43
N LEU A 138 -16.95 12.59 -11.67
CA LEU A 138 -17.82 11.52 -12.19
C LEU A 138 -17.03 10.31 -12.67
N ASN A 139 -15.70 10.39 -12.72
CA ASN A 139 -14.82 9.36 -13.30
C ASN A 139 -15.21 8.94 -14.73
N TYR A 140 -15.73 9.89 -15.51
CA TYR A 140 -16.13 9.65 -16.88
C TYR A 140 -14.93 9.84 -17.81
N THR A 141 -14.35 8.73 -18.28
CA THR A 141 -13.30 8.72 -19.32
C THR A 141 -13.81 7.97 -20.55
N PRO A 142 -13.69 8.52 -21.78
CA PRO A 142 -14.12 7.85 -23.01
C PRO A 142 -13.15 6.73 -23.47
N SER A 143 -12.65 5.95 -22.52
CA SER A 143 -11.75 4.81 -22.70
C SER A 143 -12.32 3.58 -21.98
N PRO A 144 -11.90 2.35 -22.34
CA PRO A 144 -12.50 1.13 -21.82
C PRO A 144 -12.58 1.15 -20.28
N PRO A 145 -13.79 0.94 -19.71
CA PRO A 145 -14.95 0.29 -20.33
C PRO A 145 -16.01 1.28 -20.85
N ASN A 146 -15.88 2.57 -20.56
CA ASN A 146 -16.86 3.60 -20.90
C ASN A 146 -16.66 4.01 -22.37
N ASN A 147 -17.07 3.12 -23.28
CA ASN A 147 -16.83 3.24 -24.72
C ASN A 147 -17.75 4.24 -25.45
N PHE A 148 -18.60 4.99 -24.74
CA PHE A 148 -19.54 5.92 -25.37
C PHE A 148 -19.04 7.37 -25.28
N PRO A 149 -19.09 8.15 -26.37
CA PRO A 149 -18.66 9.55 -26.37
C PRO A 149 -19.63 10.45 -25.59
N LEU A 150 -19.10 11.55 -25.04
CA LEU A 150 -19.90 12.54 -24.29
C LEU A 150 -20.92 13.22 -25.21
N TYR A 151 -20.44 13.64 -26.38
CA TYR A 151 -21.20 14.38 -27.38
C TYR A 151 -21.48 13.50 -28.60
N ALA A 152 -22.67 13.64 -29.16
CA ALA A 152 -23.04 13.15 -30.48
C ALA A 152 -23.39 14.32 -31.40
N LEU A 153 -22.98 14.21 -32.67
CA LEU A 153 -23.39 15.13 -33.73
C LEU A 153 -24.78 14.73 -34.21
N SER A 154 -25.75 15.65 -34.17
CA SER A 154 -27.08 15.41 -34.73
C SER A 154 -26.98 15.33 -36.26
N SER A 155 -27.14 14.14 -36.83
CA SER A 155 -27.03 13.85 -38.27
C SER A 155 -28.32 14.12 -39.07
N SER A 156 -29.26 14.90 -38.54
CA SER A 156 -30.62 15.01 -39.10
C SER A 156 -30.80 16.06 -40.21
N SER A 157 -29.73 16.67 -40.74
CA SER A 157 -29.81 17.45 -41.98
C SER A 157 -28.52 17.35 -42.77
N LEU A 158 -28.62 17.14 -44.09
CA LEU A 158 -27.50 17.32 -45.03
C LEU A 158 -26.73 18.59 -44.67
N PRO A 159 -25.38 18.61 -44.76
CA PRO A 159 -24.61 19.80 -44.49
C PRO A 159 -24.87 20.85 -45.59
N SER A 160 -25.91 21.66 -45.43
CA SER A 160 -25.91 23.00 -46.01
C SER A 160 -24.88 23.83 -45.26
N SER A 161 -24.01 24.52 -45.99
CA SER A 161 -22.87 25.33 -45.53
C SER A 161 -23.22 26.46 -44.54
N THR A 162 -24.48 26.57 -44.12
CA THR A 162 -25.02 27.68 -43.31
C THR A 162 -25.70 27.24 -42.01
N SER A 163 -25.87 25.95 -41.73
CA SER A 163 -26.48 25.47 -40.48
C SER A 163 -25.43 24.79 -39.57
N PRO A 164 -25.12 25.35 -38.38
CA PRO A 164 -24.11 24.78 -37.49
C PRO A 164 -24.54 23.40 -36.98
N ALA A 165 -23.63 22.42 -37.01
CA ALA A 165 -23.86 21.11 -36.40
C ALA A 165 -24.18 21.29 -34.90
N HIS A 166 -25.36 20.83 -34.48
CA HIS A 166 -25.81 20.86 -33.10
C HIS A 166 -25.27 19.64 -32.34
N LEU A 167 -24.59 19.90 -31.22
CA LEU A 167 -24.12 18.87 -30.30
C LEU A 167 -25.25 18.48 -29.36
N THR A 168 -25.37 17.17 -29.10
CA THR A 168 -26.32 16.59 -28.15
C THR A 168 -25.59 15.62 -27.23
N LEU A 169 -26.08 15.44 -26.00
CA LEU A 169 -25.57 14.37 -25.13
C LEU A 169 -26.02 13.02 -25.68
N THR A 170 -25.11 12.04 -25.66
CA THR A 170 -25.52 10.65 -25.90
C THR A 170 -26.51 10.21 -24.80
N PRO A 171 -27.52 9.39 -25.12
CA PRO A 171 -28.50 8.93 -24.12
C PRO A 171 -27.84 8.25 -22.90
N GLN A 172 -26.80 7.45 -23.14
CA GLN A 172 -26.03 6.79 -22.08
C GLN A 172 -25.32 7.80 -21.18
N SER A 173 -24.69 8.83 -21.78
CA SER A 173 -24.03 9.88 -21.01
C SER A 173 -25.02 10.71 -20.21
N LEU A 174 -26.15 11.10 -20.80
CA LEU A 174 -27.22 11.81 -20.09
C LEU A 174 -27.69 11.02 -18.86
N GLN A 175 -27.98 9.73 -19.02
CA GLN A 175 -28.42 8.88 -17.92
C GLN A 175 -27.35 8.76 -16.81
N HIS A 176 -26.08 8.59 -17.19
CA HIS A 176 -24.98 8.55 -16.23
C HIS A 176 -24.85 9.84 -15.43
N HIS A 177 -24.89 11.00 -16.11
CA HIS A 177 -24.80 12.30 -15.47
C HIS A 177 -25.98 12.57 -14.53
N LEU A 178 -27.20 12.20 -14.93
CA LEU A 178 -28.39 12.32 -14.07
C LEU A 178 -28.27 11.46 -12.82
N ALA A 179 -27.87 10.19 -12.99
CA ALA A 179 -27.70 9.25 -11.89
C ALA A 179 -26.68 9.76 -10.87
N THR A 180 -25.50 10.20 -11.32
CA THR A 180 -24.45 10.69 -10.42
C THR A 180 -24.81 12.02 -9.76
N LEU A 181 -25.42 12.97 -10.48
CA LEU A 181 -25.89 14.23 -9.89
C LEU A 181 -27.02 13.99 -8.86
N SER A 182 -27.91 13.04 -9.13
CA SER A 182 -28.94 12.61 -8.18
C SER A 182 -28.31 12.04 -6.92
N ALA A 183 -27.33 11.13 -7.06
CA ALA A 183 -26.60 10.55 -5.93
C ALA A 183 -25.88 11.62 -5.07
N LEU A 184 -25.24 12.61 -5.70
CA LEU A 184 -24.64 13.76 -5.01
C LEU A 184 -25.65 14.57 -4.20
N LEU A 185 -26.81 14.86 -4.78
CA LEU A 185 -27.84 15.63 -4.09
C LEU A 185 -28.41 14.86 -2.90
N LEU A 186 -28.58 13.54 -3.03
CA LEU A 186 -29.04 12.64 -1.96
C LEU A 186 -27.99 12.50 -0.85
N SER A 187 -26.71 12.33 -1.19
CA SER A 187 -25.61 12.23 -0.21
C SER A 187 -25.46 13.49 0.63
N LEU A 188 -25.62 14.66 0.01
CA LEU A 188 -25.55 15.96 0.69
C LEU A 188 -26.88 16.35 1.37
N LYS A 189 -27.95 15.59 1.14
CA LYS A 189 -29.33 15.91 1.54
C LYS A 189 -29.76 17.31 1.09
N LYS A 190 -29.52 17.61 -0.20
CA LYS A 190 -29.81 18.90 -0.83
C LYS A 190 -30.78 18.72 -1.98
N LYS A 191 -31.87 19.48 -1.94
CA LYS A 191 -32.79 19.63 -3.07
C LYS A 191 -32.55 21.00 -3.70
N PRO A 192 -32.09 21.09 -4.96
CA PRO A 192 -31.88 22.38 -5.60
C PRO A 192 -33.24 23.06 -5.78
N THR A 193 -33.42 24.21 -5.14
CA THR A 193 -34.61 25.05 -5.31
C THR A 193 -34.63 25.70 -6.68
N VAL A 194 -33.44 25.90 -7.26
CA VAL A 194 -33.23 26.62 -8.50
C VAL A 194 -32.21 25.87 -9.34
N ILE A 195 -32.55 25.59 -10.60
CA ILE A 195 -31.63 25.04 -11.60
C ILE A 195 -31.40 26.10 -12.67
N ARG A 196 -30.15 26.48 -12.86
CA ARG A 196 -29.70 27.41 -13.91
C ARG A 196 -28.78 26.69 -14.86
N HIS A 197 -28.85 27.05 -16.12
CA HIS A 197 -28.01 26.48 -17.15
C HIS A 197 -27.46 27.59 -18.05
N GLU A 198 -26.39 27.29 -18.75
CA GLU A 198 -25.83 28.18 -19.74
C GLU A 198 -26.70 28.25 -21.00
N ARG A 199 -26.99 29.45 -21.52
CA ARG A 199 -27.88 29.62 -22.68
C ARG A 199 -27.24 29.20 -24.00
N SER A 200 -25.93 29.37 -24.15
CA SER A 200 -25.15 28.99 -25.36
C SER A 200 -25.17 27.48 -25.60
N SER A 201 -25.21 26.69 -24.52
CA SER A 201 -25.13 25.24 -24.58
C SER A 201 -26.50 24.57 -24.61
N THR A 202 -26.82 23.94 -25.75
CA THR A 202 -27.99 23.05 -25.90
C THR A 202 -27.89 21.81 -25.02
N VAL A 203 -26.66 21.35 -24.78
CA VAL A 203 -26.31 20.18 -23.96
C VAL A 203 -26.61 20.47 -22.48
N SER A 204 -26.16 21.61 -21.97
CA SER A 204 -26.44 22.07 -20.60
C SER A 204 -27.94 22.23 -20.36
N ARG A 205 -28.67 22.83 -21.31
CA ARG A 205 -30.14 22.94 -21.25
C ARG A 205 -30.82 21.58 -21.18
N ALA A 206 -30.41 20.61 -22.01
CA ALA A 206 -31.01 19.28 -22.03
C ALA A 206 -30.81 18.55 -20.68
N LEU A 207 -29.61 18.61 -20.11
CA LEU A 207 -29.34 18.06 -18.78
C LEU A 207 -30.15 18.77 -17.69
N ALA A 208 -30.29 20.11 -17.76
CA ALA A 208 -31.07 20.89 -16.79
C ALA A 208 -32.54 20.48 -16.75
N VAL A 209 -33.16 20.34 -17.93
CA VAL A 209 -34.55 19.90 -18.08
C VAL A 209 -34.71 18.46 -17.60
N ALA A 210 -33.80 17.56 -18.00
CA ALA A 210 -33.85 16.16 -17.58
C ALA A 210 -33.67 16.01 -16.05
N MET A 211 -32.77 16.79 -15.44
CA MET A 211 -32.57 16.81 -13.99
C MET A 211 -33.82 17.27 -13.26
N ARG A 212 -34.49 18.31 -13.77
CA ARG A 212 -35.77 18.79 -13.21
C ARG A 212 -36.83 17.69 -13.25
N SER A 213 -37.01 17.04 -14.39
CA SER A 213 -37.96 15.93 -14.54
C SER A 213 -37.63 14.76 -13.62
N HIS A 214 -36.34 14.41 -13.48
CA HIS A 214 -35.90 13.34 -12.58
C HIS A 214 -36.18 13.66 -11.10
N LEU A 215 -35.88 14.88 -10.64
CA LEU A 215 -36.19 15.33 -9.28
C LEU A 215 -37.70 15.37 -8.98
N ALA A 216 -38.53 15.60 -10.00
CA ALA A 216 -39.99 15.57 -9.88
C ALA A 216 -40.52 14.14 -9.80
N ALA A 217 -39.94 13.20 -10.58
CA ALA A 217 -40.30 11.79 -10.53
C ALA A 217 -39.95 11.15 -9.17
N GLU A 218 -38.77 11.47 -8.63
CA GLU A 218 -38.26 10.89 -7.38
C GLU A 218 -38.55 11.73 -6.13
N GLN A 219 -39.69 12.43 -6.08
CA GLN A 219 -39.98 13.44 -5.06
C GLN A 219 -39.84 12.92 -3.61
N GLN A 220 -40.17 11.65 -3.36
CA GLN A 220 -40.10 11.03 -2.03
C GLN A 220 -38.67 10.94 -1.49
N LEU A 221 -37.68 10.63 -2.35
CA LEU A 221 -36.27 10.56 -1.96
C LEU A 221 -35.69 11.94 -1.60
N PHE A 222 -36.27 13.02 -2.15
CA PHE A 222 -35.85 14.40 -1.94
C PHE A 222 -36.72 15.15 -0.91
N ASP A 223 -37.54 14.46 -0.11
CA ASP A 223 -38.34 15.07 0.95
C ASP A 223 -37.50 15.28 2.22
N PHE A 224 -36.56 16.22 2.14
CA PHE A 224 -35.77 16.65 3.29
C PHE A 224 -36.55 17.66 4.12
N ARG A 225 -36.41 17.62 5.46
CA ARG A 225 -36.87 18.75 6.32
C ARG A 225 -36.38 20.05 5.69
N ALA A 226 -37.30 20.98 5.44
CA ALA A 226 -37.01 22.25 4.78
C ALA A 226 -35.79 22.92 5.41
N SER A 227 -34.62 22.74 4.80
CA SER A 227 -33.40 23.39 5.23
C SER A 227 -33.56 24.85 4.85
N ALA A 228 -33.44 25.76 5.80
CA ALA A 228 -33.88 27.16 5.72
C ALA A 228 -33.11 28.04 4.71
N GLY A 229 -32.43 27.48 3.70
CA GLY A 229 -31.72 28.25 2.68
C GLY A 229 -31.73 27.67 1.28
N THR A 230 -31.56 28.57 0.33
CA THR A 230 -31.68 28.32 -1.11
C THR A 230 -30.46 27.58 -1.65
N CYS A 231 -30.69 26.49 -2.37
CA CYS A 231 -29.66 25.71 -3.06
C CYS A 231 -29.80 25.91 -4.58
N VAL A 232 -28.71 26.31 -5.24
CA VAL A 232 -28.67 26.53 -6.69
C VAL A 232 -27.78 25.49 -7.35
N LEU A 233 -28.31 24.81 -8.36
CA LEU A 233 -27.54 23.97 -9.29
C LEU A 233 -27.26 24.77 -10.56
N LEU A 234 -25.98 25.02 -10.85
CA LEU A 234 -25.51 25.73 -12.04
C LEU A 234 -24.82 24.75 -12.99
N LEU A 235 -25.39 24.57 -14.18
CA LEU A 235 -24.83 23.71 -15.22
C LEU A 235 -24.09 24.55 -16.27
N LEU A 236 -22.80 24.29 -16.42
CA LEU A 236 -21.88 24.97 -17.34
C LEU A 236 -21.35 23.99 -18.39
N ASP A 237 -20.89 24.51 -19.52
CA ASP A 237 -20.28 23.72 -20.59
C ASP A 237 -18.81 24.11 -20.79
N ARG A 238 -17.92 23.13 -20.90
CA ARG A 238 -16.48 23.37 -21.09
C ARG A 238 -16.19 24.10 -22.39
N LEU A 239 -17.04 23.95 -23.40
CA LEU A 239 -16.91 24.63 -24.69
C LEU A 239 -16.95 26.16 -24.57
N GLU A 240 -17.48 26.70 -23.48
CA GLU A 240 -17.51 28.14 -23.24
C GLU A 240 -16.14 28.71 -22.85
N ASP A 241 -15.35 27.93 -22.10
CA ASP A 241 -13.99 28.29 -21.70
C ASP A 241 -13.03 27.13 -21.99
N PRO A 242 -12.54 27.03 -23.23
CA PRO A 242 -11.48 26.10 -23.63
C PRO A 242 -10.08 26.62 -23.29
N VAL A 243 -9.92 27.82 -22.74
CA VAL A 243 -8.59 28.43 -22.48
C VAL A 243 -8.00 27.86 -21.20
N THR A 244 -8.74 27.91 -20.09
CA THR A 244 -8.31 27.36 -18.78
C THR A 244 -7.68 25.97 -18.85
N PRO A 245 -8.27 24.96 -19.53
CA PRO A 245 -7.69 23.62 -19.61
C PRO A 245 -6.42 23.49 -20.48
N LEU A 246 -6.09 24.49 -21.30
CA LEU A 246 -4.93 24.46 -22.20
C LEU A 246 -3.69 25.14 -21.60
N LEU A 247 -3.85 25.89 -20.51
CA LEU A 247 -2.77 26.66 -19.90
C LEU A 247 -1.90 25.81 -18.98
N MET A 248 -0.59 26.04 -19.02
CA MET A 248 0.37 25.48 -18.08
C MET A 248 0.05 25.95 -16.65
N GLN A 249 0.03 24.99 -15.72
CA GLN A 249 -0.37 25.24 -14.33
C GLN A 249 0.84 25.31 -13.38
N TRP A 250 0.84 26.28 -12.48
CA TRP A 250 1.98 26.56 -11.57
C TRP A 250 1.68 26.37 -10.08
N THR A 251 0.48 25.90 -9.72
CA THR A 251 0.16 25.55 -8.33
C THR A 251 0.35 24.06 -8.09
N TYR A 252 0.74 23.67 -6.87
CA TYR A 252 1.23 22.33 -6.60
C TYR A 252 0.36 21.20 -7.14
N GLN A 253 -0.93 21.10 -6.75
CA GLN A 253 -1.82 20.03 -7.22
C GLN A 253 -2.03 20.06 -8.74
N ALA A 254 -2.27 21.24 -9.29
CA ALA A 254 -2.56 21.41 -10.71
C ALA A 254 -1.35 21.04 -11.58
N MET A 255 -0.15 21.45 -11.15
CA MET A 255 1.11 21.19 -11.83
C MET A 255 1.50 19.72 -11.77
N VAL A 256 1.26 19.03 -10.64
CA VAL A 256 1.43 17.58 -10.55
C VAL A 256 0.52 16.88 -11.55
N HIS A 257 -0.76 17.29 -11.64
CA HIS A 257 -1.69 16.70 -12.61
C HIS A 257 -1.28 16.97 -14.05
N GLU A 258 -0.78 18.16 -14.36
CA GLU A 258 -0.34 18.56 -15.69
C GLU A 258 0.89 17.77 -16.17
N LEU A 259 1.90 17.65 -15.31
CA LEU A 259 3.20 17.07 -15.68
C LEU A 259 3.29 15.56 -15.47
N LEU A 260 2.68 15.05 -14.40
CA LEU A 260 2.80 13.64 -13.96
C LEU A 260 1.49 12.86 -14.10
N GLY A 261 0.35 13.55 -14.12
CA GLY A 261 -0.97 12.91 -14.10
C GLY A 261 -1.37 12.44 -12.70
N ILE A 262 -2.58 12.80 -12.28
CA ILE A 262 -3.19 12.27 -11.06
C ILE A 262 -4.36 11.39 -11.47
N HIS A 263 -4.25 10.09 -11.24
CA HIS A 263 -5.27 9.09 -11.55
C HIS A 263 -5.75 8.44 -10.25
N ASN A 264 -7.01 8.67 -9.88
CA ASN A 264 -7.61 8.12 -8.65
C ASN A 264 -6.79 8.40 -7.38
N GLY A 265 -6.21 9.60 -7.27
CA GLY A 265 -5.38 10.00 -6.14
C GLY A 265 -3.97 9.39 -6.14
N ARG A 266 -3.56 8.75 -7.24
CA ARG A 266 -2.22 8.17 -7.42
C ARG A 266 -1.47 8.81 -8.57
N VAL A 267 -0.15 8.83 -8.45
CA VAL A 267 0.81 9.36 -9.43
C VAL A 267 1.80 8.26 -9.76
N ASP A 268 1.98 8.01 -11.05
CA ASP A 268 2.98 7.07 -11.56
C ASP A 268 4.29 7.83 -11.85
N MET A 269 5.36 7.44 -11.15
CA MET A 269 6.71 7.98 -11.32
C MET A 269 7.66 6.97 -11.99
N SER A 270 7.12 5.91 -12.62
CA SER A 270 7.91 4.89 -13.33
C SER A 270 8.77 5.44 -14.48
N SER A 271 8.39 6.60 -15.03
CA SER A 271 9.10 7.30 -16.10
C SER A 271 10.30 8.13 -15.61
N SER A 272 10.46 8.32 -14.30
CA SER A 272 11.57 9.08 -13.73
C SER A 272 12.87 8.26 -13.72
N PRO A 273 14.01 8.83 -14.17
CA PRO A 273 15.26 8.10 -14.36
C PRO A 273 15.95 7.63 -13.07
N SER A 274 15.53 8.08 -11.89
CA SER A 274 16.19 7.78 -10.59
C SER A 274 15.21 7.50 -9.45
N VAL A 275 14.01 6.99 -9.76
CA VAL A 275 13.00 6.70 -8.74
C VAL A 275 13.35 5.47 -7.91
N ASN A 276 13.24 5.61 -6.59
CA ASN A 276 13.30 4.49 -5.65
C ASN A 276 12.21 3.46 -6.02
N PRO A 277 12.52 2.15 -6.11
CA PRO A 277 11.53 1.11 -6.42
C PRO A 277 10.27 1.15 -5.56
N GLN A 278 10.37 1.59 -4.31
CA GLN A 278 9.25 1.74 -3.37
C GLN A 278 8.36 2.96 -3.66
N MET A 279 8.83 3.88 -4.51
CA MET A 279 8.17 5.16 -4.84
C MET A 279 7.73 5.20 -6.31
N ARG A 280 7.60 4.06 -6.99
CA ARG A 280 7.12 4.02 -8.38
C ARG A 280 5.68 4.50 -8.52
N GLU A 281 4.83 4.16 -7.56
CA GLU A 281 3.46 4.65 -7.49
C GLU A 281 3.27 5.35 -6.14
N VAL A 282 2.80 6.60 -6.18
CA VAL A 282 2.68 7.44 -5.00
C VAL A 282 1.25 7.94 -4.84
N THR A 283 0.75 7.90 -3.60
CA THR A 283 -0.59 8.37 -3.27
C THR A 283 -0.56 9.82 -2.79
N LEU A 284 -1.45 10.65 -3.36
CA LEU A 284 -1.68 12.05 -3.06
C LEU A 284 -3.12 12.25 -2.58
N THR A 285 -3.29 12.19 -1.26
CA THR A 285 -4.59 12.29 -0.59
C THR A 285 -4.48 13.27 0.57
N PRO A 286 -5.09 14.47 0.50
CA PRO A 286 -4.94 15.50 1.54
C PRO A 286 -5.36 15.06 2.95
N GLN A 287 -6.25 14.08 3.06
CA GLN A 287 -6.78 13.56 4.32
C GLN A 287 -5.71 12.81 5.13
N THR A 288 -4.77 12.13 4.46
CA THR A 288 -3.69 11.36 5.09
C THR A 288 -2.35 12.10 5.06
N ASP A 289 -2.28 13.21 4.31
CA ASP A 289 -1.07 13.96 4.02
C ASP A 289 -1.17 15.43 4.44
N PRO A 290 -0.65 15.78 5.63
CA PRO A 290 -0.71 17.14 6.15
C PRO A 290 0.06 18.16 5.30
N PHE A 291 1.19 17.76 4.71
CA PHE A 291 2.00 18.67 3.90
C PHE A 291 1.26 19.06 2.62
N LEU A 292 0.69 18.06 1.93
CA LEU A 292 -0.15 18.29 0.75
C LEU A 292 -1.38 19.15 1.08
N ALA A 293 -2.07 18.88 2.20
CA ALA A 293 -3.25 19.64 2.59
C ALA A 293 -2.98 21.13 2.79
N GLN A 294 -1.80 21.47 3.33
CA GLN A 294 -1.40 22.87 3.56
C GLN A 294 -0.92 23.56 2.27
N HIS A 295 -0.24 22.84 1.37
CA HIS A 295 0.44 23.44 0.22
C HIS A 295 -0.23 23.15 -1.13
N LEU A 296 -1.46 22.62 -1.13
CA LEU A 296 -2.20 22.19 -2.32
C LEU A 296 -2.26 23.26 -3.42
N HIS A 297 -2.49 24.50 -3.01
CA HIS A 297 -2.70 25.67 -3.88
C HIS A 297 -1.51 26.62 -3.92
N THR A 298 -0.40 26.24 -3.28
CA THR A 298 0.80 27.07 -3.20
C THR A 298 1.50 27.12 -4.57
N PRO A 299 1.94 28.31 -5.02
CA PRO A 299 2.73 28.44 -6.25
C PRO A 299 4.05 27.66 -6.17
N PHE A 300 4.53 27.17 -7.30
CA PHE A 300 5.76 26.35 -7.39
C PHE A 300 7.02 27.05 -6.83
N GLY A 301 7.13 28.38 -6.99
CA GLY A 301 8.24 29.16 -6.41
C GLY A 301 8.28 29.09 -4.88
N ASP A 302 7.13 29.28 -4.22
CA ASP A 302 7.01 29.25 -2.76
C ASP A 302 7.03 27.81 -2.20
N LEU A 303 6.61 26.84 -3.02
CA LEU A 303 6.62 25.42 -2.66
C LEU A 303 8.03 24.92 -2.36
N SER A 304 9.03 25.37 -3.13
CA SER A 304 10.44 24.98 -2.91
C SER A 304 10.96 25.43 -1.54
N VAL A 305 10.61 26.65 -1.12
CA VAL A 305 10.95 27.19 0.20
C VAL A 305 10.25 26.41 1.30
N SER A 306 8.96 26.12 1.11
CA SER A 306 8.15 25.36 2.07
C SER A 306 8.67 23.92 2.23
N LEU A 307 9.09 23.29 1.14
CA LEU A 307 9.69 21.96 1.15
C LEU A 307 11.07 21.96 1.85
N GLN A 308 11.91 22.95 1.61
CA GLN A 308 13.18 23.11 2.31
C GLN A 308 12.97 23.27 3.83
N ALA A 309 11.98 24.06 4.23
CA ALA A 309 11.60 24.18 5.65
C ALA A 309 11.12 22.83 6.23
N HIS A 310 10.35 22.04 5.47
CA HIS A 310 9.90 20.72 5.89
C HIS A 310 11.06 19.72 6.05
N VAL A 311 12.01 19.71 5.11
CA VAL A 311 13.25 18.90 5.19
C VAL A 311 14.10 19.33 6.38
N ALA A 312 14.24 20.63 6.64
CA ALA A 312 14.99 21.16 7.78
C ALA A 312 14.34 20.73 9.11
N GLN A 313 13.01 20.77 9.20
CA GLN A 313 12.27 20.31 10.38
C GLN A 313 12.48 18.81 10.63
N TYR A 314 12.46 17.98 9.58
CA TYR A 314 12.75 16.56 9.70
C TYR A 314 14.21 16.30 10.11
N SER A 315 15.17 17.03 9.52
CA SER A 315 16.59 16.94 9.88
C SER A 315 16.83 17.30 11.34
N GLN A 316 16.19 18.36 11.85
CA GLN A 316 16.27 18.75 13.26
C GLN A 316 15.71 17.67 14.19
N LYS A 317 14.55 17.09 13.84
CA LYS A 317 13.95 15.98 14.61
C LYS A 317 14.81 14.70 14.57
N SER A 318 15.44 14.42 13.44
CA SER A 318 16.39 13.32 13.29
C SER A 318 17.64 13.52 14.15
N ALA A 319 18.17 14.74 14.19
CA ALA A 319 19.30 15.09 15.03
C ALA A 319 18.98 14.99 16.54
N SER A 320 17.76 15.33 16.97
CA SER A 320 17.32 15.10 18.36
C SER A 320 17.10 13.63 18.67
N ALA A 321 16.64 12.82 17.71
CA ALA A 321 16.52 11.38 17.86
C ALA A 321 17.87 10.67 18.04
N ASN A 322 18.96 11.25 17.54
CA ASN A 322 20.31 10.73 17.72
C ASN A 322 20.97 11.14 19.04
N LYS A 323 20.30 11.97 19.87
CA LYS A 323 20.75 12.37 21.21
C LYS A 323 19.86 11.72 22.27
N LEU A 324 20.12 10.45 22.58
CA LEU A 324 19.38 9.67 23.57
C LEU A 324 20.27 9.48 24.80
N ASP A 325 20.27 10.47 25.69
CA ASP A 325 21.18 10.52 26.85
C ASP A 325 20.51 9.99 28.14
N SER A 326 19.18 9.85 28.18
CA SER A 326 18.42 9.36 29.34
C SER A 326 17.41 8.25 29.01
N VAL A 327 16.97 7.52 30.04
CA VAL A 327 15.94 6.47 29.91
C VAL A 327 14.59 7.08 29.54
N GLU A 328 14.29 8.27 30.05
CA GLU A 328 13.13 9.07 29.65
C GLU A 328 13.20 9.49 28.17
N ASP A 329 14.38 9.82 27.66
CA ASP A 329 14.57 10.15 26.24
C ASP A 329 14.40 8.91 25.34
N MET A 330 14.87 7.73 25.77
CA MET A 330 14.62 6.48 25.06
C MET A 330 13.13 6.13 25.02
N LYS A 331 12.41 6.32 26.13
CA LYS A 331 10.96 6.12 26.18
C LYS A 331 10.24 7.08 25.23
N ARG A 332 10.56 8.39 25.29
CA ARG A 332 9.98 9.40 24.40
C ARG A 332 10.26 9.08 22.93
N PHE A 333 11.48 8.65 22.61
CA PHE A 333 11.84 8.26 21.25
C PHE A 333 11.04 7.05 20.75
N VAL A 334 10.88 6.00 21.56
CA VAL A 334 10.07 4.82 21.18
C VAL A 334 8.60 5.20 20.95
N GLU A 335 8.05 6.09 21.78
CA GLU A 335 6.68 6.62 21.60
C GLU A 335 6.54 7.47 20.33
N GLU A 336 7.56 8.28 20.00
CA GLU A 336 7.56 9.17 18.82
C GLU A 336 8.03 8.51 17.52
N TYR A 337 8.69 7.35 17.58
CA TYR A 337 9.31 6.67 16.44
C TYR A 337 8.34 6.37 15.28
N PRO A 338 7.09 5.89 15.51
CA PRO A 338 6.13 5.67 14.43
C PRO A 338 5.81 6.95 13.66
N GLU A 339 5.61 8.07 14.38
CA GLU A 339 5.35 9.39 13.79
C GLU A 339 6.58 9.93 13.06
N PHE A 340 7.78 9.73 13.61
CA PHE A 340 9.03 10.09 12.95
C PHE A 340 9.21 9.34 11.63
N ARG A 341 8.96 8.02 11.60
CA ARG A 341 9.04 7.21 10.37
C ARG A 341 8.00 7.64 9.34
N ARG A 342 6.77 7.96 9.77
CA ARG A 342 5.70 8.48 8.90
C ARG A 342 6.10 9.82 8.28
N MET A 343 6.69 10.71 9.08
CA MET A 343 7.21 12.00 8.61
C MET A 343 8.34 11.83 7.59
N GLY A 344 9.30 10.93 7.84
CA GLY A 344 10.39 10.64 6.90
C GLY A 344 9.90 10.15 5.54
N GLY A 345 8.89 9.26 5.54
CA GLY A 345 8.23 8.82 4.30
C GLY A 345 7.51 9.95 3.56
N ASN A 346 6.84 10.84 4.30
CA ASN A 346 6.15 12.00 3.71
C ASN A 346 7.13 13.01 3.10
N VAL A 347 8.23 13.33 3.79
CA VAL A 347 9.30 14.21 3.28
C VAL A 347 9.90 13.63 2.00
N SER A 348 10.31 12.36 2.03
CA SER A 348 10.86 11.66 0.87
C SER A 348 9.91 11.74 -0.33
N LYS A 349 8.62 11.50 -0.10
CA LYS A 349 7.56 11.60 -1.11
C LYS A 349 7.51 12.95 -1.82
N HIS A 350 7.46 14.04 -1.07
CA HIS A 350 7.34 15.37 -1.68
C HIS A 350 8.66 15.86 -2.30
N VAL A 351 9.81 15.43 -1.77
CA VAL A 351 11.12 15.71 -2.39
C VAL A 351 11.22 15.05 -3.77
N GLU A 352 10.83 13.78 -3.90
CA GLU A 352 10.85 13.08 -5.20
C GLU A 352 9.90 13.72 -6.21
N ILE A 353 8.65 14.00 -5.81
CA ILE A 353 7.66 14.63 -6.71
C ILE A 353 8.14 16.00 -7.18
N VAL A 354 8.57 16.87 -6.26
CA VAL A 354 9.02 18.23 -6.61
C VAL A 354 10.32 18.20 -7.42
N GLY A 355 11.22 17.25 -7.12
CA GLY A 355 12.43 17.01 -7.91
C GLY A 355 12.12 16.63 -9.35
N GLU A 356 11.19 15.70 -9.58
CA GLU A 356 10.78 15.30 -10.92
C GLU A 356 10.04 16.43 -11.65
N MET A 357 9.16 17.17 -10.97
CA MET A 357 8.52 18.36 -11.55
C MET A 357 9.55 19.39 -12.00
N SER A 358 10.55 19.69 -11.17
CA SER A 358 11.63 20.63 -11.51
C SER A 358 12.43 20.14 -12.72
N ARG A 359 12.67 18.83 -12.83
CA ARG A 359 13.37 18.21 -13.96
C ARG A 359 12.57 18.36 -15.25
N LEU A 360 11.25 18.10 -15.22
CA LEU A 360 10.36 18.21 -16.38
C LEU A 360 10.24 19.67 -16.85
N VAL A 361 10.08 20.63 -15.92
CA VAL A 361 10.06 22.06 -16.23
C VAL A 361 11.33 22.50 -16.98
N GLY A 362 12.49 22.03 -16.53
CA GLY A 362 13.77 22.34 -17.18
C GLY A 362 13.96 21.62 -18.53
N ARG A 363 13.52 20.36 -18.64
CA ARG A 363 13.65 19.57 -19.88
C ARG A 363 12.78 20.13 -21.01
N ASP A 364 11.54 20.48 -20.70
CA ASP A 364 10.52 20.86 -21.70
C ASP A 364 10.43 22.39 -21.86
N ASN A 365 11.32 23.16 -21.20
CA ASN A 365 11.35 24.63 -21.19
C ASN A 365 10.00 25.28 -20.86
N CYS A 366 9.28 24.71 -19.89
CA CYS A 366 7.90 25.13 -19.58
C CYS A 366 7.80 26.60 -19.15
N LEU A 367 8.87 27.20 -18.61
CA LEU A 367 8.91 28.62 -18.25
C LEU A 367 8.78 29.54 -19.48
N GLU A 368 9.52 29.25 -20.56
CA GLU A 368 9.43 30.02 -21.81
C GLU A 368 8.08 29.79 -22.49
N SER A 369 7.62 28.53 -22.52
CA SER A 369 6.29 28.17 -23.05
C SER A 369 5.17 28.92 -22.33
N SER A 370 5.19 28.95 -20.99
CA SER A 370 4.16 29.61 -20.19
C SER A 370 4.19 31.13 -20.29
N GLU A 371 5.35 31.76 -20.42
CA GLU A 371 5.44 33.21 -20.68
C GLU A 371 4.71 33.56 -21.99
N VAL A 372 4.96 32.78 -23.04
CA VAL A 372 4.33 33.00 -24.35
C VAL A 372 2.86 32.60 -24.37
N GLU A 373 2.40 31.66 -23.54
CA GLU A 373 0.96 31.41 -23.36
C GLU A 373 0.21 32.64 -22.86
N GLN A 374 0.82 33.43 -21.98
CA GLN A 374 0.20 34.65 -21.45
C GLN A 374 0.24 35.80 -22.49
N GLU A 375 1.34 35.93 -23.24
CA GLU A 375 1.50 36.97 -24.27
C GLU A 375 0.82 36.62 -25.62
N ILE A 376 0.64 35.32 -25.90
CA ILE A 376 0.06 34.71 -27.11
C ILE A 376 0.87 35.04 -28.39
N ASN A 377 2.19 34.77 -28.37
CA ASN A 377 3.10 35.00 -29.51
C ASN A 377 3.68 33.68 -30.11
N VAL A 378 2.95 33.07 -31.05
CA VAL A 378 3.24 31.71 -31.57
C VAL A 378 4.52 31.59 -32.39
N GLN A 379 4.91 32.62 -33.16
CA GLN A 379 5.99 32.49 -34.14
C GLN A 379 7.35 32.15 -33.50
N ARG A 380 7.58 32.66 -32.28
CA ARG A 380 8.81 32.44 -31.51
C ARG A 380 8.95 30.98 -31.04
N ILE A 381 7.85 30.31 -30.73
CA ILE A 381 7.86 28.98 -30.10
C ILE A 381 7.83 27.83 -31.12
N VAL A 382 7.08 27.95 -32.20
CA VAL A 382 6.92 26.83 -33.14
C VAL A 382 8.26 26.46 -33.81
N GLN A 383 9.15 27.43 -33.96
CA GLN A 383 10.50 27.26 -34.51
C GLN A 383 11.52 26.71 -33.50
N ASN A 384 11.23 26.73 -32.19
CA ASN A 384 12.16 26.26 -31.17
C ASN A 384 12.19 24.71 -31.16
N PRO A 385 13.35 24.06 -31.40
CA PRO A 385 13.45 22.60 -31.38
C PRO A 385 13.37 22.01 -29.98
N ASN A 386 13.62 22.80 -28.93
CA ASN A 386 13.67 22.32 -27.55
C ASN A 386 12.28 22.23 -26.86
N ILE A 387 11.21 22.61 -27.56
CA ILE A 387 9.84 22.56 -27.06
C ILE A 387 9.14 21.34 -27.65
N PRO A 388 8.46 20.51 -26.84
CA PRO A 388 7.80 19.30 -27.33
C PRO A 388 6.63 19.61 -28.29
N PRO A 389 6.31 18.69 -29.23
CA PRO A 389 5.26 18.91 -30.24
C PRO A 389 3.88 19.23 -29.65
N MET A 390 3.53 18.64 -28.51
CA MET A 390 2.23 18.86 -27.86
C MET A 390 2.09 20.28 -27.29
N GLU A 391 3.16 20.85 -26.74
CA GLU A 391 3.17 22.24 -26.26
C GLU A 391 3.03 23.23 -27.42
N LYS A 392 3.69 22.96 -28.56
CA LYS A 392 3.52 23.76 -29.78
C LYS A 392 2.06 23.78 -30.25
N LEU A 393 1.38 22.63 -30.15
CA LEU A 393 -0.03 22.51 -30.52
C LEU A 393 -0.93 23.30 -29.56
N ARG A 394 -0.75 23.16 -28.24
CA ARG A 394 -1.50 23.89 -27.21
C ARG A 394 -1.43 25.39 -27.38
N ILE A 395 -0.21 25.92 -27.55
CA ILE A 395 0.03 27.35 -27.75
C ILE A 395 -0.59 27.85 -29.06
N SER A 396 -0.55 27.02 -30.12
CA SER A 396 -1.21 27.32 -31.39
C SER A 396 -2.74 27.34 -31.29
N MET A 397 -3.33 26.45 -30.46
CA MET A 397 -4.76 26.46 -30.15
C MET A 397 -5.17 27.72 -29.39
N LEU A 398 -4.39 28.14 -28.38
CA LEU A 398 -4.62 29.38 -27.64
C LEU A 398 -4.57 30.62 -28.55
N TYR A 399 -3.60 30.67 -29.46
CA TYR A 399 -3.49 31.73 -30.45
C TYR A 399 -4.67 31.75 -31.43
N ALA A 400 -5.07 30.59 -31.94
CA ALA A 400 -6.24 30.48 -32.80
C ALA A 400 -7.50 31.00 -32.10
N LEU A 401 -7.71 30.66 -30.82
CA LEU A 401 -8.83 31.14 -30.01
C LEU A 401 -8.80 32.66 -29.77
N ARG A 402 -7.62 33.25 -29.56
CA ARG A 402 -7.46 34.71 -29.36
C ARG A 402 -7.66 35.51 -30.64
N HIS A 403 -7.12 35.03 -31.76
CA HIS A 403 -7.03 35.80 -33.01
C HIS A 403 -8.08 35.45 -34.08
N GLN A 404 -9.02 34.54 -33.79
CA GLN A 404 -10.10 34.13 -34.72
C GLN A 404 -10.95 35.27 -35.32
N THR A 405 -11.05 36.41 -34.64
CA THR A 405 -11.79 37.59 -35.13
C THR A 405 -10.89 38.60 -35.86
N ASN A 406 -9.57 38.43 -35.82
CA ASN A 406 -8.62 39.32 -36.46
C ASN A 406 -8.36 38.87 -37.91
N PRO A 407 -8.80 39.63 -38.93
CA PRO A 407 -8.59 39.26 -40.34
C PRO A 407 -7.13 39.31 -40.78
N GLN A 408 -6.24 39.97 -40.03
CA GLN A 408 -4.78 40.01 -40.30
C GLN A 408 -4.01 38.85 -39.66
N SER A 409 -4.70 37.91 -39.01
CA SER A 409 -4.05 36.81 -38.29
C SER A 409 -3.55 35.70 -39.22
N SER A 410 -2.41 35.09 -38.88
CA SER A 410 -1.78 34.02 -39.67
C SER A 410 -2.38 32.64 -39.42
N ILE A 411 -3.65 32.54 -38.99
CA ILE A 411 -4.29 31.27 -38.57
C ILE A 411 -4.26 30.23 -39.70
N GLY A 412 -4.53 30.65 -40.94
CA GLY A 412 -4.53 29.76 -42.11
C GLY A 412 -3.17 29.12 -42.42
N SER A 413 -2.06 29.72 -41.97
CA SER A 413 -0.70 29.17 -42.14
C SER A 413 -0.25 28.25 -41.01
N LEU A 414 -0.92 28.27 -39.84
CA LEU A 414 -0.53 27.48 -38.67
C LEU A 414 -0.46 25.97 -38.93
N PRO A 415 -1.41 25.34 -39.66
CA PRO A 415 -1.33 23.91 -39.93
C PRO A 415 -0.05 23.50 -40.66
N ALA A 416 0.36 24.29 -41.66
CA ALA A 416 1.58 24.03 -42.42
C ALA A 416 2.84 24.20 -41.56
N ILE A 417 2.89 25.25 -40.72
CA ILE A 417 4.03 25.52 -39.83
C ILE A 417 4.16 24.40 -38.77
N LEU A 418 3.04 23.92 -38.21
CA LEU A 418 3.06 22.84 -37.21
C LEU A 418 3.45 21.49 -37.81
N SER A 419 2.97 21.18 -39.02
CA SER A 419 3.40 19.98 -39.73
C SER A 419 4.90 20.03 -40.04
N GLN A 420 5.46 21.20 -40.38
CA GLN A 420 6.90 21.38 -40.56
C GLN A 420 7.68 21.25 -39.24
N ALA A 421 7.07 21.63 -38.12
CA ALA A 421 7.66 21.52 -36.77
C ALA A 421 7.55 20.12 -36.14
N GLY A 422 7.05 19.12 -36.88
CA GLY A 422 7.00 17.72 -36.45
C GLY A 422 5.73 17.29 -35.71
N VAL A 423 4.66 18.09 -35.75
CA VAL A 423 3.36 17.72 -35.14
C VAL A 423 2.58 16.79 -36.08
N PRO A 424 2.02 15.65 -35.59
CA PRO A 424 1.21 14.75 -36.41
C PRO A 424 0.01 15.44 -37.06
N ALA A 425 -0.31 15.07 -38.30
CA ALA A 425 -1.42 15.68 -39.05
C ALA A 425 -2.79 15.45 -38.38
N SER A 426 -2.97 14.34 -37.65
CA SER A 426 -4.15 14.09 -36.83
C SER A 426 -4.36 15.16 -35.78
N ASP A 427 -3.28 15.59 -35.13
CA ASP A 427 -3.32 16.49 -33.98
C ASP A 427 -3.47 17.94 -34.44
N VAL A 428 -2.89 18.28 -35.60
CA VAL A 428 -3.09 19.58 -36.25
C VAL A 428 -4.58 19.82 -36.58
N SER A 429 -5.34 18.78 -36.93
CA SER A 429 -6.78 18.89 -37.20
C SER A 429 -7.62 19.27 -35.97
N LEU A 430 -7.06 19.14 -34.76
CA LEU A 430 -7.73 19.53 -33.53
C LEU A 430 -7.93 21.05 -33.45
N ILE A 431 -7.07 21.85 -34.09
CA ILE A 431 -7.23 23.32 -34.12
C ILE A 431 -8.53 23.70 -34.84
N SER A 432 -8.80 23.10 -36.01
CA SER A 432 -10.02 23.40 -36.77
C SER A 432 -11.26 22.88 -36.05
N THR A 433 -11.15 21.72 -35.39
CA THR A 433 -12.22 21.15 -34.57
C THR A 433 -12.53 22.03 -33.37
N LEU A 434 -11.51 22.50 -32.65
CA LEU A 434 -11.65 23.42 -31.52
C LEU A 434 -12.37 24.71 -31.93
N LEU A 435 -11.97 25.35 -33.04
CA LEU A 435 -12.63 26.56 -33.54
C LEU A 435 -14.07 26.30 -34.00
N THR A 436 -14.35 25.11 -34.53
CA THR A 436 -15.71 24.73 -34.96
C THR A 436 -16.63 24.53 -33.76
N LEU A 437 -16.13 23.94 -32.67
CA LEU A 437 -16.91 23.63 -31.47
C LEU A 437 -17.01 24.81 -30.49
N SER A 438 -15.92 25.57 -30.31
CA SER A 438 -15.73 26.61 -29.29
C SER A 438 -15.33 27.99 -29.87
N GLY A 439 -15.66 28.25 -31.14
CA GLY A 439 -15.37 29.53 -31.79
C GLY A 439 -16.17 30.71 -31.21
N SER A 440 -15.72 31.94 -31.49
CA SER A 440 -16.36 33.20 -31.04
C SER A 440 -17.84 33.33 -31.39
N GLN A 441 -18.29 32.69 -32.48
CA GLN A 441 -19.69 32.74 -32.90
C GLN A 441 -20.62 31.88 -32.03
N ARG A 442 -20.09 30.88 -31.32
CA ARG A 442 -20.87 29.99 -30.45
C ARG A 442 -20.78 30.40 -28.98
N ARG A 443 -19.67 31.00 -28.57
CA ARG A 443 -19.44 31.46 -27.19
C ARG A 443 -20.16 32.77 -26.89
N GLN A 444 -20.58 32.93 -25.64
CA GLN A 444 -21.12 34.17 -25.08
C GLN A 444 -20.07 34.97 -24.29
N ALA A 445 -19.04 34.30 -23.77
CA ALA A 445 -18.00 34.84 -22.92
C ALA A 445 -16.90 35.55 -23.71
N ASP A 446 -16.58 36.78 -23.29
CA ASP A 446 -15.38 37.50 -23.72
C ASP A 446 -14.17 36.97 -22.92
N LEU A 447 -13.65 35.80 -23.32
CA LEU A 447 -12.53 35.11 -22.65
C LEU A 447 -11.27 35.96 -22.53
N PHE A 448 -11.08 36.95 -23.41
CA PHE A 448 -9.87 37.78 -23.48
C PHE A 448 -10.12 39.23 -23.04
N LEU A 449 -11.30 39.55 -22.49
CA LEU A 449 -11.68 40.85 -21.93
C LEU A 449 -11.20 42.05 -22.79
N THR A 450 -11.50 42.01 -24.09
CA THR A 450 -11.15 43.12 -25.01
C THR A 450 -12.03 44.35 -24.79
N SER A 451 -13.13 44.19 -24.06
CA SER A 451 -14.05 45.27 -23.74
C SER A 451 -13.83 45.90 -22.35
N SER A 452 -13.36 47.15 -22.36
CA SER A 452 -13.40 48.15 -21.28
C SER A 452 -12.37 48.02 -20.14
N PHE A 453 -11.24 48.70 -20.33
CA PHE A 453 -10.26 49.09 -19.29
C PHE A 453 -10.92 49.71 -18.03
N LEU A 454 -12.08 50.35 -18.17
CA LEU A 454 -12.84 50.99 -17.09
C LEU A 454 -13.56 50.01 -16.14
N ALA A 455 -13.76 48.75 -16.52
CA ALA A 455 -14.43 47.74 -15.68
C ALA A 455 -13.50 47.09 -14.65
N ARG A 456 -12.17 47.14 -14.86
CA ARG A 456 -11.15 46.66 -13.90
C ARG A 456 -11.14 47.42 -12.57
N GLY A 457 -11.73 48.61 -12.50
CA GLY A 457 -11.74 49.45 -11.31
C GLY A 457 -12.77 49.10 -10.23
N LYS A 458 -13.69 48.14 -10.47
CA LYS A 458 -14.82 47.86 -9.55
C LYS A 458 -14.93 46.41 -9.03
N SER A 459 -14.07 45.48 -9.45
CA SER A 459 -14.15 44.07 -9.04
C SER A 459 -13.30 43.78 -7.80
N ALA A 460 -13.91 43.17 -6.78
CA ALA A 460 -13.28 42.82 -5.51
C ALA A 460 -12.22 41.70 -5.62
N LEU A 461 -12.03 41.15 -6.82
CA LEU A 461 -11.05 40.11 -7.20
C LEU A 461 -9.58 40.51 -7.00
N LYS A 462 -9.27 41.78 -6.66
CA LYS A 462 -7.91 42.21 -6.34
C LYS A 462 -7.40 41.64 -5.01
N ALA A 463 -8.28 41.16 -4.13
CA ALA A 463 -7.91 40.51 -2.86
C ALA A 463 -7.51 39.03 -3.01
N LEU A 464 -8.01 38.35 -4.07
CA LEU A 464 -7.67 36.96 -4.41
C LEU A 464 -6.33 36.82 -5.15
N LYS A 465 -5.82 37.92 -5.71
CA LYS A 465 -4.50 37.99 -6.34
C LYS A 465 -3.45 38.04 -5.23
N GLY A 466 -2.73 36.93 -5.04
CA GLY A 466 -1.43 36.94 -4.36
C GLY A 466 -0.41 37.81 -5.10
N ALA A 467 0.87 37.72 -4.73
CA ALA A 467 1.94 38.44 -5.42
C ALA A 467 1.85 38.18 -6.95
N GLU A 468 1.75 39.25 -7.75
CA GLU A 468 1.56 39.13 -9.19
C GLU A 468 2.79 38.45 -9.81
N ASN A 469 2.60 37.22 -10.29
CA ASN A 469 3.61 36.45 -11.01
C ASN A 469 3.28 36.51 -12.52
N VAL A 470 4.31 36.73 -13.34
CA VAL A 470 4.21 36.78 -14.81
C VAL A 470 3.56 35.51 -15.37
N TYR A 471 3.77 34.36 -14.72
CA TYR A 471 3.27 33.05 -15.16
C TYR A 471 1.83 32.73 -14.75
N THR A 472 1.19 33.52 -13.87
CA THR A 472 -0.15 33.22 -13.32
C THR A 472 -1.11 34.41 -13.45
N GLN A 473 -1.14 35.05 -14.61
CA GLN A 473 -1.97 36.24 -14.85
C GLN A 473 -3.43 35.90 -15.20
N HIS A 474 -3.64 34.74 -15.82
CA HIS A 474 -4.95 34.24 -16.18
C HIS A 474 -5.86 34.08 -14.95
N THR A 475 -7.16 34.30 -15.15
CA THR A 475 -8.19 34.03 -14.15
C THR A 475 -9.35 33.33 -14.86
N PRO A 476 -9.73 32.11 -14.43
CA PRO A 476 -10.77 31.34 -15.11
C PRO A 476 -12.10 32.09 -15.21
N TYR A 477 -12.84 31.85 -16.30
CA TYR A 477 -14.17 32.45 -16.51
C TYR A 477 -15.15 32.13 -15.36
N LEU A 478 -14.99 30.95 -14.75
CA LEU A 478 -15.75 30.52 -13.58
C LEU A 478 -15.69 31.54 -12.43
N ALA A 479 -14.56 32.20 -12.20
CA ALA A 479 -14.40 33.15 -11.10
C ALA A 479 -15.42 34.30 -11.19
N GLN A 480 -15.59 34.87 -12.38
CA GLN A 480 -16.53 35.97 -12.62
C GLN A 480 -17.98 35.50 -12.47
N THR A 481 -18.27 34.28 -12.95
CA THR A 481 -19.59 33.65 -12.86
C THR A 481 -19.98 33.37 -11.40
N LEU A 482 -19.04 32.86 -10.59
CA LEU A 482 -19.23 32.62 -9.17
C LEU A 482 -19.38 33.92 -8.37
N GLU A 483 -18.58 34.95 -8.67
CA GLU A 483 -18.75 36.25 -8.03
C GLU A 483 -20.15 36.83 -8.31
N ALA A 484 -20.62 36.72 -9.57
CA ALA A 484 -21.93 37.19 -9.97
C ALA A 484 -23.07 36.39 -9.29
N ILE A 485 -22.95 35.06 -9.15
CA ILE A 485 -24.00 34.25 -8.52
C ILE A 485 -24.08 34.47 -7.01
N VAL A 486 -22.94 34.55 -6.32
CA VAL A 486 -22.87 34.81 -4.87
C VAL A 486 -23.44 36.19 -4.53
N LYS A 487 -23.22 37.19 -5.41
CA LYS A 487 -23.77 38.54 -5.26
C LYS A 487 -25.22 38.69 -5.73
N GLY A 488 -25.86 37.65 -6.27
CA GLY A 488 -27.22 37.72 -6.83
C GLY A 488 -27.32 38.61 -8.08
N ARG A 489 -26.23 38.74 -8.84
CA ARG A 489 -26.11 39.60 -10.04
C ARG A 489 -25.95 38.81 -11.34
N LEU A 490 -26.07 37.48 -11.28
CA LEU A 490 -25.90 36.62 -12.45
C LEU A 490 -27.07 36.81 -13.43
N ARG A 491 -26.75 37.30 -14.63
CA ARG A 491 -27.72 37.72 -15.66
C ARG A 491 -28.56 36.54 -16.15
N GLU A 492 -29.88 36.68 -16.10
CA GLU A 492 -30.82 35.65 -16.58
C GLU A 492 -30.76 35.45 -18.10
N GLN A 493 -30.41 36.49 -18.86
CA GLN A 493 -30.25 36.41 -20.31
C GLN A 493 -29.15 35.40 -20.71
N GLN A 494 -28.09 35.28 -19.91
CA GLN A 494 -26.96 34.36 -20.13
C GLN A 494 -27.17 33.03 -19.42
N TYR A 495 -27.74 33.07 -18.20
CA TYR A 495 -27.98 31.89 -17.37
C TYR A 495 -29.45 31.78 -16.96
N PRO A 496 -30.35 31.37 -17.87
CA PRO A 496 -31.78 31.26 -17.59
C PRO A 496 -32.10 30.18 -16.55
N PHE A 497 -33.27 30.30 -15.94
CA PHE A 497 -33.87 29.26 -15.11
C PHE A 497 -34.59 28.22 -15.99
N VAL A 498 -34.62 26.96 -15.55
CA VAL A 498 -35.37 25.89 -16.26
C VAL A 498 -36.88 26.13 -16.21
N GLU A 499 -37.39 26.60 -15.07
CA GLU A 499 -38.75 27.13 -14.91
C GLU A 499 -38.64 28.55 -14.37
N GLY A 500 -39.52 29.46 -14.81
CA GLY A 500 -39.47 30.89 -14.46
C GLY A 500 -39.33 31.08 -12.96
N GLY A 501 -38.13 31.47 -12.52
CA GLY A 501 -37.87 31.76 -11.12
C GLY A 501 -38.88 32.81 -10.68
N GLY A 502 -39.59 32.59 -9.56
CA GLY A 502 -40.55 33.56 -9.05
C GLY A 502 -39.93 34.97 -8.97
N PRO A 503 -40.74 36.04 -8.90
CA PRO A 503 -40.29 37.43 -9.11
C PRO A 503 -39.12 37.91 -8.23
N ASN A 504 -38.76 37.18 -7.17
CA ASN A 504 -37.65 37.48 -6.25
C ASN A 504 -36.50 36.44 -6.28
N ALA A 505 -36.54 35.43 -7.15
CA ALA A 505 -35.54 34.35 -7.20
C ALA A 505 -34.13 34.83 -7.59
N THR A 506 -34.02 35.95 -8.30
CA THR A 506 -32.75 36.58 -8.68
C THR A 506 -32.13 37.43 -7.56
N LEU A 507 -32.93 37.88 -6.58
CA LEU A 507 -32.51 38.78 -5.50
C LEU A 507 -32.02 38.03 -4.25
N GLN A 508 -32.38 36.75 -4.09
CA GLN A 508 -31.92 35.93 -2.96
C GLN A 508 -30.47 35.46 -3.17
N ARG A 509 -29.61 35.73 -2.18
CA ARG A 509 -28.25 35.18 -2.16
C ARG A 509 -28.32 33.68 -1.87
N PRO A 510 -27.68 32.83 -2.69
CA PRO A 510 -27.71 31.39 -2.47
C PRO A 510 -26.94 31.01 -1.20
N GLN A 511 -27.47 30.06 -0.42
CA GLN A 511 -26.73 29.48 0.70
C GLN A 511 -25.76 28.40 0.19
N ASP A 512 -26.21 27.57 -0.74
CA ASP A 512 -25.40 26.50 -1.33
C ASP A 512 -25.43 26.63 -2.86
N VAL A 513 -24.26 26.59 -3.48
CA VAL A 513 -24.08 26.63 -4.95
C VAL A 513 -23.36 25.36 -5.38
N ILE A 514 -23.99 24.56 -6.22
CA ILE A 514 -23.40 23.37 -6.84
C ILE A 514 -23.15 23.73 -8.31
N VAL A 515 -21.88 23.72 -8.72
CA VAL A 515 -21.46 23.96 -10.10
C VAL A 515 -21.07 22.66 -10.74
N PHE A 516 -21.67 22.36 -11.90
CA PHE A 516 -21.36 21.18 -12.69
C PHE A 516 -20.88 21.59 -14.09
N PHE A 517 -19.64 21.19 -14.43
CA PHE A 517 -19.07 21.40 -15.76
C PHE A 517 -19.24 20.17 -16.66
N LEU A 518 -20.04 20.32 -17.71
CA LEU A 518 -20.09 19.36 -18.81
C LEU A 518 -18.78 19.43 -19.60
N GLY A 519 -18.08 18.30 -19.74
CA GLY A 519 -16.77 18.26 -20.39
C GLY A 519 -15.59 18.55 -19.47
N GLY A 520 -15.83 18.76 -18.17
CA GLY A 520 -14.81 18.69 -17.13
C GLY A 520 -14.37 20.01 -16.52
N THR A 521 -13.83 19.92 -15.31
CA THR A 521 -13.21 21.07 -14.63
C THR A 521 -11.71 20.87 -14.51
N THR A 522 -11.03 21.96 -14.21
CA THR A 522 -9.58 22.02 -14.02
C THR A 522 -9.23 22.21 -12.55
N TYR A 523 -8.01 21.86 -12.16
CA TYR A 523 -7.52 22.17 -10.82
C TYR A 523 -7.34 23.69 -10.59
N GLU A 524 -7.19 24.49 -11.66
CA GLU A 524 -7.21 25.95 -11.58
C GLU A 524 -8.58 26.47 -11.12
N GLU A 525 -9.66 25.96 -11.69
CA GLU A 525 -11.03 26.29 -11.26
C GLU A 525 -11.32 25.80 -9.84
N SER A 526 -10.81 24.63 -9.47
CA SER A 526 -10.88 24.09 -8.12
C SER A 526 -10.23 25.02 -7.09
N LYS A 527 -9.03 25.55 -7.41
CA LYS A 527 -8.35 26.55 -6.58
C LYS A 527 -9.21 27.79 -6.36
N VAL A 528 -9.84 28.33 -7.41
CA VAL A 528 -10.72 29.50 -7.30
C VAL A 528 -11.87 29.22 -6.33
N VAL A 529 -12.52 28.06 -6.43
CA VAL A 529 -13.60 27.65 -5.53
C VAL A 529 -13.10 27.50 -4.09
N ALA A 530 -11.91 26.92 -3.89
CA ALA A 530 -11.29 26.79 -2.59
C ALA A 530 -11.07 28.16 -1.91
N GLN A 531 -10.47 29.09 -2.64
CA GLN A 531 -10.18 30.44 -2.15
C GLN A 531 -11.48 31.20 -1.84
N MET A 532 -12.48 31.15 -2.73
CA MET A 532 -13.78 31.78 -2.48
C MET A 532 -14.49 31.19 -1.26
N ASN A 533 -14.44 29.87 -1.05
CA ASN A 533 -15.04 29.24 0.14
C ASN A 533 -14.39 29.74 1.43
N VAL A 534 -13.06 29.92 1.46
CA VAL A 534 -12.35 30.49 2.62
C VAL A 534 -12.75 31.94 2.85
N GLU A 535 -12.80 32.77 1.80
CA GLU A 535 -13.22 34.17 1.91
C GLU A 535 -14.66 34.31 2.42
N LEU A 536 -15.57 33.49 1.90
CA LEU A 536 -16.99 33.51 2.29
C LEU A 536 -17.18 33.05 3.75
N GLN A 537 -16.37 32.10 4.21
CA GLN A 537 -16.35 31.67 5.61
C GLN A 537 -15.83 32.80 6.53
N GLN A 538 -14.74 33.47 6.15
CA GLN A 538 -14.18 34.59 6.91
C GLN A 538 -15.16 35.77 6.98
N GLN A 539 -15.81 36.12 5.86
CA GLN A 539 -16.83 37.17 5.81
C GLN A 539 -18.04 36.84 6.69
N ALA A 540 -18.48 35.57 6.71
CA ALA A 540 -19.57 35.13 7.58
C ALA A 540 -19.19 35.21 9.07
N ALA A 541 -17.94 34.91 9.43
CA ALA A 541 -17.45 35.03 10.81
C ALA A 541 -17.41 36.49 11.31
N MET A 542 -17.22 37.46 10.42
CA MET A 542 -17.18 38.89 10.77
C MET A 542 -18.57 39.55 10.93
N GLN A 543 -19.66 38.90 10.51
CA GLN A 543 -21.03 39.42 10.64
C GLN A 543 -21.93 38.47 11.46
N PRO A 544 -21.86 38.50 12.81
CA PRO A 544 -22.69 37.65 13.66
C PRO A 544 -24.16 38.10 13.58
N GLY A 545 -24.98 37.39 12.78
CA GLY A 545 -26.41 37.66 12.61
C GLY A 545 -26.95 37.46 11.19
N SER A 546 -26.08 37.47 10.18
CA SER A 546 -26.40 36.96 8.84
C SER A 546 -26.21 35.45 8.87
N GLY A 547 -27.18 34.67 8.36
CA GLY A 547 -27.10 33.20 8.35
C GLY A 547 -25.81 32.65 7.71
N SER A 548 -25.57 31.34 7.92
CA SER A 548 -24.41 30.58 7.38
C SER A 548 -23.99 31.09 5.99
N GLY A 549 -22.74 31.52 5.85
CA GLY A 549 -22.17 32.01 4.60
C GLY A 549 -22.35 31.03 3.43
N THR A 550 -22.35 31.57 2.20
CA THR A 550 -22.52 30.79 0.97
C THR A 550 -21.41 29.74 0.84
N ARG A 551 -21.78 28.50 0.49
CA ARG A 551 -20.84 27.39 0.24
C ARG A 551 -20.92 26.96 -1.21
N ILE A 552 -19.77 26.77 -1.82
CA ILE A 552 -19.63 26.43 -3.24
C ILE A 552 -19.02 25.04 -3.36
N LEU A 553 -19.59 24.22 -4.25
CA LEU A 553 -19.15 22.87 -4.56
C LEU A 553 -19.01 22.72 -6.07
N LEU A 554 -17.91 22.12 -6.51
CA LEU A 554 -17.52 22.01 -7.91
C LEU A 554 -17.42 20.54 -8.34
N ALA A 555 -17.97 20.24 -9.51
CA ALA A 555 -17.79 18.96 -10.18
C ALA A 555 -16.61 18.99 -11.15
N SER A 556 -15.88 17.89 -11.21
CA SER A 556 -14.66 17.68 -11.98
C SER A 556 -14.77 16.50 -12.95
N LEU A 557 -13.90 16.50 -13.96
CA LEU A 557 -13.53 15.30 -14.71
C LEU A 557 -12.02 15.07 -14.52
N PRO A 558 -11.55 13.82 -14.59
CA PRO A 558 -10.13 13.55 -14.69
C PRO A 558 -9.67 13.98 -16.08
N ASN A 559 -8.95 15.10 -16.13
CA ASN A 559 -8.04 15.53 -17.18
C ASN A 559 -8.63 16.03 -18.53
N PRO A 560 -8.34 17.28 -18.93
CA PRO A 560 -8.47 17.74 -20.32
C PRO A 560 -7.15 17.65 -21.13
N THR A 561 -6.01 17.30 -20.54
CA THR A 561 -4.72 17.28 -21.28
C THR A 561 -4.59 16.11 -22.26
N SER A 562 -5.39 15.05 -22.09
CA SER A 562 -5.69 14.15 -23.20
C SER A 562 -6.76 14.80 -24.07
N LEU A 563 -6.35 15.65 -25.02
CA LEU A 563 -7.12 15.83 -26.25
C LEU A 563 -7.51 14.43 -26.71
N PRO A 564 -8.80 14.11 -26.82
CA PRO A 564 -9.17 12.75 -27.13
C PRO A 564 -8.68 12.47 -28.54
N ALA A 565 -7.98 11.36 -28.71
CA ALA A 565 -7.78 10.70 -29.99
C ALA A 565 -9.12 10.15 -30.52
N THR A 566 -10.16 10.99 -30.57
CA THR A 566 -11.49 10.66 -31.08
C THR A 566 -11.86 11.61 -32.20
N ALA A 567 -11.28 11.35 -33.38
CA ALA A 567 -11.84 11.72 -34.66
C ALA A 567 -11.55 10.60 -35.68
N SER A 568 -11.98 9.37 -35.37
CA SER A 568 -12.14 8.29 -36.34
C SER A 568 -13.60 7.80 -36.35
N GLY A 569 -14.51 8.75 -36.57
CA GLY A 569 -15.93 8.49 -36.78
C GLY A 569 -16.35 8.90 -38.19
N THR A 570 -15.93 8.15 -39.21
CA THR A 570 -16.56 8.20 -40.54
C THR A 570 -17.33 6.89 -40.76
N THR A 571 -18.65 7.00 -40.83
CA THR A 571 -19.58 5.93 -41.24
C THR A 571 -19.35 5.54 -42.71
N PRO A 572 -19.38 4.25 -43.09
CA PRO A 572 -19.46 3.84 -44.49
C PRO A 572 -20.89 3.48 -44.91
N MET A 573 -21.31 3.96 -46.09
CA MET A 573 -22.42 3.46 -46.92
C MET A 573 -22.02 3.59 -48.42
N PRO A 574 -22.63 2.85 -49.37
CA PRO A 574 -21.93 1.74 -50.02
C PRO A 574 -21.63 1.91 -51.53
N ALA A 575 -20.88 0.93 -52.05
CA ALA A 575 -20.77 0.43 -53.43
C ALA A 575 -19.67 0.99 -54.36
N GLY A 576 -18.90 0.05 -54.95
CA GLY A 576 -18.13 0.25 -56.18
C GLY A 576 -16.69 -0.28 -56.17
N SER A 577 -16.50 -1.57 -56.49
CA SER A 577 -15.21 -2.22 -56.81
C SER A 577 -14.57 -1.71 -58.13
N PRO A 578 -13.41 -2.22 -58.63
CA PRO A 578 -12.35 -3.09 -58.06
C PRO A 578 -10.91 -2.60 -58.34
N THR A 579 -9.94 -2.91 -57.48
CA THR A 579 -8.50 -2.98 -57.85
C THR A 579 -7.72 -4.00 -56.99
N PRO A 580 -6.58 -4.52 -57.47
CA PRO A 580 -6.09 -5.87 -57.21
C PRO A 580 -5.24 -6.00 -55.94
N LYS A 581 -5.16 -7.24 -55.43
CA LYS A 581 -4.53 -7.60 -54.15
C LYS A 581 -3.10 -8.15 -54.34
N SER A 582 -2.22 -7.74 -53.45
CA SER A 582 -1.03 -8.47 -52.97
C SER A 582 -0.87 -8.20 -51.45
N PRO A 583 -0.15 -9.04 -50.68
CA PRO A 583 -0.73 -9.73 -49.51
C PRO A 583 -0.31 -9.16 -48.14
N PRO A 584 -1.08 -9.44 -47.06
CA PRO A 584 -0.67 -9.13 -45.70
C PRO A 584 -0.19 -10.36 -44.91
N ALA A 585 0.62 -10.08 -43.89
CA ALA A 585 1.10 -11.03 -42.89
C ALA A 585 0.09 -11.23 -41.75
N SER A 586 -0.08 -12.50 -41.40
CA SER A 586 -0.37 -13.09 -40.08
C SER A 586 -1.45 -12.44 -39.18
N ASN A 587 -2.64 -13.05 -39.18
CA ASN A 587 -3.56 -13.12 -38.04
C ASN A 587 -3.70 -14.58 -37.59
N ALA A 588 -3.67 -14.80 -36.28
CA ALA A 588 -4.17 -16.02 -35.65
C ALA A 588 -5.64 -15.80 -35.26
N PRO A 589 -6.54 -16.76 -35.53
CA PRO A 589 -7.83 -16.84 -34.85
C PRO A 589 -7.92 -18.09 -33.97
N ALA A 590 -8.57 -17.93 -32.81
CA ALA A 590 -9.21 -19.04 -32.11
C ALA A 590 -10.52 -19.40 -32.82
N LEU A 591 -10.75 -20.70 -33.02
CA LEU A 591 -11.95 -21.24 -33.66
C LEU A 591 -12.75 -22.06 -32.64
N ASN A 592 -14.01 -21.69 -32.54
CA ASN A 592 -15.08 -22.25 -31.74
C ASN A 592 -15.40 -23.68 -32.23
N LEU A 593 -15.51 -24.65 -31.31
CA LEU A 593 -15.73 -26.06 -31.61
C LEU A 593 -17.15 -26.46 -31.15
N GLN A 594 -18.06 -26.63 -32.11
CA GLN A 594 -19.36 -27.24 -31.88
C GLN A 594 -19.25 -28.75 -32.17
N LEU A 595 -19.53 -29.56 -31.16
CA LEU A 595 -19.54 -31.03 -31.20
C LEU A 595 -20.57 -31.56 -32.21
N GLY A 596 -20.15 -32.50 -33.06
CA GLY A 596 -21.04 -33.26 -33.95
C GLY A 596 -20.37 -34.51 -34.51
N SER A 597 -20.60 -35.65 -33.83
CA SER A 597 -20.56 -37.04 -34.32
C SER A 597 -19.38 -37.54 -35.16
N LEU A 598 -18.53 -38.34 -34.50
CA LEU A 598 -17.97 -39.63 -34.93
C LEU A 598 -18.18 -40.03 -36.41
N ASN A 599 -17.07 -40.19 -37.14
CA ASN A 599 -16.84 -41.46 -37.84
C ASN A 599 -15.35 -41.75 -38.02
N LEU A 600 -14.92 -42.79 -37.33
CA LEU A 600 -13.64 -43.45 -37.45
C LEU A 600 -13.64 -44.23 -38.78
N SER A 601 -12.78 -43.89 -39.74
CA SER A 601 -12.14 -44.83 -40.69
C SER A 601 -11.41 -44.08 -41.82
N THR A 602 -10.18 -44.55 -42.10
CA THR A 602 -9.39 -44.39 -43.33
C THR A 602 -8.87 -42.99 -43.72
N MET A 603 -7.57 -42.75 -43.49
CA MET A 603 -6.56 -42.50 -44.54
C MET A 603 -5.16 -42.77 -43.94
N GLU A 604 -4.70 -44.01 -44.03
CA GLU A 604 -3.27 -44.39 -43.84
C GLU A 604 -2.44 -44.13 -45.10
N ASP A 605 -3.04 -43.56 -46.15
CA ASP A 605 -2.36 -43.34 -47.41
C ASP A 605 -1.78 -41.94 -47.50
N VAL A 606 -0.45 -41.91 -47.73
CA VAL A 606 0.46 -40.75 -47.85
C VAL A 606 1.08 -40.25 -46.54
N LYS A 607 1.58 -41.16 -45.68
CA LYS A 607 2.80 -40.87 -44.89
C LYS A 607 4.00 -41.54 -45.57
N ILE A 608 4.84 -40.74 -46.22
CA ILE A 608 6.09 -41.24 -46.79
C ILE A 608 7.00 -41.64 -45.62
N LYS A 609 7.34 -42.92 -45.50
CA LYS A 609 8.25 -43.43 -44.47
C LYS A 609 9.68 -42.96 -44.78
N THR A 610 10.18 -41.98 -44.04
CA THR A 610 11.55 -41.47 -44.15
C THR A 610 12.46 -42.12 -43.10
N ARG A 611 13.71 -42.45 -43.47
CA ARG A 611 14.71 -42.99 -42.51
C ARG A 611 15.04 -41.99 -41.40
N THR A 612 14.99 -40.70 -41.72
CA THR A 612 15.16 -39.59 -40.79
C THR A 612 14.01 -39.49 -39.78
N GLY A 613 12.75 -39.68 -40.21
CA GLY A 613 11.59 -39.69 -39.32
C GLY A 613 11.62 -40.84 -38.31
N ALA A 614 12.14 -42.01 -38.69
CA ALA A 614 12.32 -43.15 -37.78
C ALA A 614 13.36 -42.86 -36.68
N LEU A 615 14.50 -42.25 -37.04
CA LEU A 615 15.53 -41.84 -36.08
C LEU A 615 15.00 -40.78 -35.11
N LEU A 616 14.26 -39.79 -35.62
CA LEU A 616 13.69 -38.72 -34.82
C LEU A 616 12.64 -39.22 -33.83
N THR A 617 11.84 -40.22 -34.23
CA THR A 617 10.86 -40.86 -33.35
C THR A 617 11.54 -41.60 -32.19
N LEU A 618 12.66 -42.28 -32.46
CA LEU A 618 13.45 -42.97 -31.42
C LEU A 618 14.03 -41.97 -30.41
N ILE A 619 14.61 -40.87 -30.89
CA ILE A 619 15.15 -39.81 -30.04
C ILE A 619 14.04 -39.17 -29.20
N SER A 620 12.88 -38.89 -29.82
CA SER A 620 11.72 -38.31 -29.13
C SER A 620 11.19 -39.23 -28.03
N ALA A 621 11.15 -40.55 -28.27
CA ALA A 621 10.74 -41.53 -27.27
C ALA A 621 11.71 -41.56 -26.06
N ILE A 622 13.02 -41.50 -26.30
CA ILE A 622 14.03 -41.45 -25.23
C ILE A 622 13.87 -40.18 -24.39
N ILE A 623 13.66 -39.02 -25.02
CA ILE A 623 13.46 -37.74 -24.33
C ILE A 623 12.17 -37.76 -23.50
N ILE A 624 11.07 -38.28 -24.05
CA ILE A 624 9.79 -38.41 -23.33
C ILE A 624 9.98 -39.28 -22.09
N VAL A 625 10.62 -40.45 -22.22
CA VAL A 625 10.87 -41.35 -21.08
C VAL A 625 11.73 -40.65 -20.03
N PHE A 626 12.81 -39.96 -20.44
CA PHE A 626 13.69 -39.26 -19.52
C PHE A 626 12.97 -38.15 -18.73
N PHE A 627 12.22 -37.27 -19.40
CA PHE A 627 11.49 -36.20 -18.73
C PHE A 627 10.31 -36.71 -17.89
N THR A 628 9.62 -37.77 -18.34
CA THR A 628 8.58 -38.40 -17.52
C THR A 628 9.16 -39.03 -16.25
N LEU A 629 10.36 -39.62 -16.33
CA LEU A 629 11.06 -40.13 -15.15
C LEU A 629 11.48 -39.00 -14.20
N MET A 630 11.99 -37.88 -14.74
CA MET A 630 12.31 -36.71 -13.91
C MET A 630 11.05 -36.15 -13.22
N GLU A 631 9.95 -36.02 -13.95
CA GLU A 631 8.67 -35.57 -13.39
C GLU A 631 8.15 -36.54 -12.32
N PHE A 632 8.34 -37.84 -12.50
CA PHE A 632 7.99 -38.85 -11.49
C PHE A 632 8.86 -38.73 -10.23
N VAL A 633 10.16 -38.44 -10.38
CA VAL A 633 11.04 -38.17 -9.24
C VAL A 633 10.61 -36.90 -8.51
N ASP A 634 10.23 -35.84 -9.23
CA ASP A 634 9.77 -34.59 -8.64
C ASP A 634 8.42 -34.75 -7.91
N TYR A 635 7.46 -35.47 -8.51
CA TYR A 635 6.20 -35.86 -7.86
C TYR A 635 6.41 -36.67 -6.57
N ARG A 636 7.50 -37.42 -6.47
CA ARG A 636 7.87 -38.21 -5.28
C ARG A 636 8.66 -37.40 -4.25
N ARG A 637 9.20 -36.23 -4.59
CA ARG A 637 9.89 -35.35 -3.64
C ARG A 637 8.89 -34.59 -2.78
N ILE A 638 9.32 -34.33 -1.55
CA ILE A 638 8.62 -33.46 -0.61
C ILE A 638 9.31 -32.10 -0.72
N HIS A 639 8.53 -31.06 -1.01
CA HIS A 639 8.99 -29.68 -1.06
C HIS A 639 8.66 -29.00 0.26
N LEU A 640 9.51 -28.07 0.69
CA LEU A 640 9.29 -27.30 1.91
C LEU A 640 9.03 -25.84 1.51
N GLU A 641 7.79 -25.39 1.64
CA GLU A 641 7.40 -24.01 1.38
C GLU A 641 7.52 -23.18 2.66
N THR A 642 8.23 -22.06 2.57
CA THR A 642 8.43 -21.16 3.71
C THR A 642 7.59 -19.90 3.51
N SER A 643 6.72 -19.59 4.45
CA SER A 643 5.90 -18.38 4.46
C SER A 643 6.10 -17.61 5.77
N VAL A 644 5.85 -16.30 5.73
CA VAL A 644 5.95 -15.42 6.90
C VAL A 644 4.56 -14.89 7.22
N VAL A 645 4.08 -15.16 8.43
CA VAL A 645 2.74 -14.79 8.91
C VAL A 645 2.88 -13.94 10.17
N VAL A 646 1.90 -13.11 10.49
CA VAL A 646 1.90 -12.32 11.74
C VAL A 646 1.58 -13.23 12.92
N ASP A 647 2.37 -13.11 14.00
CA ASP A 647 2.14 -13.86 15.23
C ASP A 647 0.89 -13.34 15.95
N ARG A 648 -0.11 -14.21 16.10
CA ARG A 648 -1.39 -13.88 16.75
C ARG A 648 -1.47 -14.39 18.19
N SER A 649 -0.48 -15.16 18.66
CA SER A 649 -0.55 -15.69 20.01
C SER A 649 -0.21 -14.61 21.04
N ARG A 650 -1.07 -14.46 22.05
CA ARG A 650 -0.91 -13.52 23.16
C ARG A 650 -0.83 -14.28 24.47
N GLY A 651 0.11 -13.92 25.34
CA GLY A 651 0.23 -14.49 26.68
C GLY A 651 0.85 -15.89 26.75
N GLU A 652 1.50 -16.36 25.68
CA GLU A 652 2.31 -17.58 25.73
C GLU A 652 3.60 -17.34 26.53
N LYS A 653 4.12 -18.40 27.16
CA LYS A 653 5.46 -18.40 27.78
C LYS A 653 6.45 -19.12 26.86
N LEU A 654 7.70 -18.68 26.90
CA LEU A 654 8.83 -19.30 26.21
C LEU A 654 9.71 -20.01 27.23
N LEU A 655 10.36 -21.09 26.80
CA LEU A 655 11.37 -21.78 27.60
C LEU A 655 12.75 -21.42 27.08
N VAL A 656 13.60 -20.90 27.95
CA VAL A 656 15.01 -20.67 27.66
C VAL A 656 15.81 -21.84 28.23
N ASN A 657 16.43 -22.63 27.37
CA ASN A 657 17.31 -23.74 27.74
C ASN A 657 18.77 -23.30 27.58
N MET A 658 19.53 -23.36 28.66
CA MET A 658 20.89 -22.82 28.70
C MET A 658 21.85 -23.72 29.47
N ASN A 659 23.12 -23.70 29.06
CA ASN A 659 24.25 -24.33 29.73
C ASN A 659 25.46 -23.39 29.60
N ILE A 660 25.83 -22.71 30.69
CA ILE A 660 26.81 -21.64 30.72
C ILE A 660 27.79 -21.84 31.87
N THR A 661 29.08 -21.85 31.56
CA THR A 661 30.16 -21.98 32.54
C THR A 661 30.80 -20.62 32.83
N PHE A 662 30.89 -20.25 34.10
CA PHE A 662 31.61 -19.09 34.63
C PHE A 662 32.85 -19.56 35.41
N PRO A 663 34.07 -19.53 34.83
CA PRO A 663 35.25 -20.15 35.46
C PRO A 663 35.75 -19.48 36.74
N ARG A 664 35.50 -18.18 36.93
CA ARG A 664 36.03 -17.38 38.06
C ARG A 664 34.95 -16.76 38.95
N VAL A 665 33.72 -17.29 38.85
CA VAL A 665 32.58 -16.88 39.69
C VAL A 665 32.07 -18.10 40.48
N PRO A 666 32.11 -18.07 41.82
CA PRO A 666 31.57 -19.15 42.66
C PRO A 666 30.05 -19.28 42.53
N CYS A 667 29.52 -20.51 42.63
CA CYS A 667 28.08 -20.76 42.46
C CYS A 667 27.18 -20.06 43.47
N TYR A 668 27.65 -19.82 44.70
CA TYR A 668 26.88 -19.12 45.73
C TYR A 668 26.74 -17.61 45.45
N LEU A 669 27.64 -17.04 44.64
CA LEU A 669 27.65 -15.62 44.27
C LEU A 669 26.88 -15.36 42.98
N LEU A 670 26.72 -16.36 42.11
CA LEU A 670 26.03 -16.22 40.83
C LEU A 670 24.51 -16.24 41.01
N GLY A 671 23.85 -15.08 40.90
CA GLY A 671 22.39 -14.96 40.82
C GLY A 671 21.88 -14.96 39.38
N LEU A 672 20.67 -15.48 39.14
CA LEU A 672 19.97 -15.38 37.87
C LEU A 672 18.64 -14.66 38.07
N ASP A 673 18.52 -13.48 37.48
CA ASP A 673 17.32 -12.66 37.56
C ASP A 673 16.65 -12.53 36.18
N VAL A 674 15.32 -12.56 36.17
CA VAL A 674 14.49 -12.35 34.97
C VAL A 674 13.60 -11.13 35.20
N MET A 675 13.56 -10.23 34.22
CA MET A 675 12.73 -9.03 34.24
C MET A 675 12.06 -8.84 32.88
N ASP A 676 10.77 -8.55 32.86
CA ASP A 676 10.05 -8.25 31.63
C ASP A 676 9.37 -6.87 31.65
N ILE A 677 8.94 -6.40 30.47
CA ILE A 677 8.22 -5.12 30.35
C ILE A 677 6.84 -5.12 31.01
N SER A 678 6.29 -6.29 31.36
CA SER A 678 5.02 -6.37 32.08
C SER A 678 5.18 -6.11 33.59
N GLY A 679 6.42 -5.97 34.06
CA GLY A 679 6.77 -5.80 35.45
C GLY A 679 6.79 -7.11 36.23
N GLU A 680 6.81 -8.28 35.56
CA GLU A 680 7.09 -9.56 36.21
C GLU A 680 8.59 -9.64 36.47
N HIS A 681 8.96 -9.78 37.75
CA HIS A 681 10.33 -9.99 38.19
C HIS A 681 10.43 -11.35 38.87
N GLN A 682 11.32 -12.20 38.38
CA GLN A 682 11.67 -13.45 39.06
C GLN A 682 13.12 -13.34 39.53
N HIS A 683 13.30 -13.24 40.85
CA HIS A 683 14.60 -13.10 41.50
C HIS A 683 15.19 -14.47 41.83
N ASP A 684 16.49 -14.63 41.60
CA ASP A 684 17.28 -15.84 41.90
C ASP A 684 16.56 -17.14 41.51
N VAL A 685 16.27 -17.28 40.21
CA VAL A 685 15.52 -18.43 39.67
C VAL A 685 16.30 -19.73 39.89
N THR A 686 15.89 -20.50 40.89
CA THR A 686 16.47 -21.81 41.24
C THR A 686 15.64 -22.99 40.75
N HIS A 687 14.34 -22.81 40.49
CA HIS A 687 13.46 -23.86 40.03
C HIS A 687 13.84 -24.33 38.61
N ASN A 688 14.22 -25.60 38.45
CA ASN A 688 14.70 -26.23 37.21
C ASN A 688 16.08 -25.74 36.70
N MET A 689 16.88 -25.13 37.57
CA MET A 689 18.26 -24.74 37.30
C MET A 689 19.21 -25.52 38.20
N GLN A 690 20.25 -26.11 37.62
CA GLN A 690 21.30 -26.84 38.32
C GLN A 690 22.61 -26.04 38.26
N LYS A 691 23.15 -25.70 39.43
CA LYS A 691 24.48 -25.09 39.57
C LYS A 691 25.46 -26.19 39.99
N VAL A 692 26.55 -26.34 39.25
CA VAL A 692 27.62 -27.32 39.51
C VAL A 692 28.90 -26.56 39.78
N ARG A 693 29.50 -26.78 40.95
CA ARG A 693 30.78 -26.17 41.33
C ARG A 693 31.92 -26.72 40.48
N LEU A 694 32.82 -25.84 40.07
CA LEU A 694 33.99 -26.17 39.27
C LEU A 694 35.26 -25.79 40.03
N SER A 695 36.30 -26.61 39.93
CA SER A 695 37.64 -26.21 40.37
C SER A 695 38.17 -25.08 39.51
N HIS A 696 39.28 -24.47 39.95
CA HIS A 696 40.00 -23.44 39.19
C HIS A 696 40.42 -23.93 37.77
N GLU A 697 40.60 -25.24 37.59
CA GLU A 697 40.93 -25.88 36.31
C GLU A 697 39.68 -26.24 35.46
N GLY A 698 38.48 -25.88 35.91
CA GLY A 698 37.22 -26.14 35.21
C GLY A 698 36.71 -27.58 35.36
N VAL A 699 37.23 -28.35 36.33
CA VAL A 699 36.78 -29.72 36.60
C VAL A 699 35.59 -29.68 37.56
N PRO A 700 34.48 -30.36 37.28
CA PRO A 700 33.34 -30.40 38.20
C PRO A 700 33.75 -31.06 39.51
N ILE A 701 33.55 -30.34 40.61
CA ILE A 701 33.75 -30.85 41.97
C ILE A 701 32.45 -31.58 42.34
N PRO A 702 32.47 -32.90 42.57
CA PRO A 702 31.31 -33.60 43.06
C PRO A 702 31.02 -33.14 44.49
N ASP A 703 30.00 -32.30 44.67
CA ASP A 703 29.45 -32.09 45.99
C ASP A 703 28.83 -33.40 46.49
N VAL A 704 29.20 -33.78 47.71
CA VAL A 704 28.46 -34.78 48.48
C VAL A 704 27.12 -34.12 48.84
N LEU A 705 26.10 -34.45 48.03
CA LEU A 705 24.67 -34.10 48.11
C LEU A 705 24.23 -32.92 47.21
N PRO A 706 23.37 -33.17 46.20
CA PRO A 706 22.66 -32.12 45.48
C PRO A 706 21.49 -31.59 46.30
N GLU A 707 21.49 -30.29 46.59
CA GLU A 707 20.33 -29.53 47.07
C GLU A 707 19.25 -29.48 45.99
N SER A 708 18.42 -30.51 45.91
CA SER A 708 17.07 -30.42 45.37
C SER A 708 16.25 -31.63 45.84
N GLY A 709 15.80 -31.59 47.09
CA GLY A 709 14.89 -32.58 47.65
C GLY A 709 15.23 -33.04 49.06
N LEU A 710 15.12 -32.15 50.04
CA LEU A 710 15.28 -32.48 51.46
C LEU A 710 13.93 -32.50 52.17
N GLN A 711 13.21 -33.62 52.04
CA GLN A 711 12.19 -34.00 53.03
C GLN A 711 12.78 -34.94 54.12
N ASN A 712 13.94 -35.55 53.89
CA ASN A 712 14.46 -36.61 54.77
C ASN A 712 15.72 -36.25 55.60
N ASP A 713 16.45 -35.16 55.29
CA ASP A 713 17.62 -34.78 56.11
C ASP A 713 17.32 -33.73 57.18
N LEU A 714 16.18 -33.05 57.11
CA LEU A 714 15.64 -32.27 58.24
C LEU A 714 15.38 -33.20 59.44
N GLU A 715 14.86 -34.40 59.18
CA GLU A 715 14.60 -35.41 60.21
C GLU A 715 15.90 -36.01 60.77
N LYS A 716 16.94 -36.19 59.95
CA LYS A 716 18.26 -36.68 60.42
C LYS A 716 19.09 -35.62 61.16
N ALA A 717 18.98 -34.34 60.79
CA ALA A 717 19.65 -33.24 61.48
C ALA A 717 18.99 -32.91 62.82
N ILE A 718 17.66 -33.02 62.91
CA ILE A 718 16.90 -32.88 64.17
C ILE A 718 17.25 -34.01 65.15
N ILE A 719 17.46 -35.25 64.69
CA ILE A 719 17.84 -36.39 65.55
C ILE A 719 19.30 -36.26 66.06
N ALA A 720 20.19 -35.61 65.30
CA ALA A 720 21.60 -35.46 65.68
C ALA A 720 21.87 -34.32 66.70
N ARG A 721 20.98 -33.32 66.78
CA ARG A 721 21.05 -32.25 67.79
C ARG A 721 19.97 -32.46 68.86
N GLY A 722 20.31 -33.22 69.90
CA GLY A 722 19.51 -33.19 71.13
C GLY A 722 19.58 -31.79 71.75
N GLY A 723 18.51 -30.99 71.63
CA GLY A 723 18.38 -29.69 72.28
C GLY A 723 17.33 -28.79 71.64
N ASP A 724 16.29 -28.47 72.39
CA ASP A 724 15.14 -27.61 72.09
C ASP A 724 15.53 -26.10 72.02
N GLU A 725 16.59 -25.74 71.28
CA GLU A 725 17.07 -24.35 71.14
C GLU A 725 16.68 -23.75 69.77
N CYS A 726 15.62 -22.94 69.77
CA CYS A 726 15.20 -22.10 68.64
C CYS A 726 16.21 -20.97 68.40
N GLY A 727 16.88 -20.97 67.25
CA GLY A 727 17.84 -19.92 66.89
C GLY A 727 17.18 -18.55 66.62
N SER A 728 17.80 -17.47 67.13
CA SER A 728 17.33 -16.09 66.89
C SER A 728 17.58 -15.65 65.45
N CYS A 729 16.60 -14.99 64.85
CA CYS A 729 16.72 -14.35 63.53
C CYS A 729 17.30 -12.92 63.60
N TYR A 730 17.83 -12.47 64.74
CA TYR A 730 18.49 -11.16 64.94
C TYR A 730 17.70 -9.95 64.42
N GLY A 731 16.37 -9.99 64.56
CA GLY A 731 15.49 -8.92 64.06
C GLY A 731 15.11 -9.03 62.59
N GLY A 732 15.57 -10.04 61.84
CA GLY A 732 14.98 -10.38 60.54
C GLY A 732 13.54 -10.91 60.64
N GLU A 733 12.83 -10.97 59.53
CA GLU A 733 11.48 -11.55 59.47
C GLU A 733 11.57 -13.09 59.45
N PRO A 734 11.14 -13.80 60.52
CA PRO A 734 11.36 -15.24 60.65
C PRO A 734 10.57 -16.05 59.60
N PRO A 735 11.06 -17.24 59.19
CA PRO A 735 10.30 -18.17 58.35
C PRO A 735 9.02 -18.68 59.05
N PRO A 736 8.11 -19.39 58.34
CA PRO A 736 6.88 -19.93 58.92
C PRO A 736 7.11 -20.86 60.13
N SER A 737 8.31 -21.44 60.25
CA SER A 737 8.77 -22.26 61.39
C SER A 737 9.13 -21.43 62.64
N GLY A 738 9.17 -20.09 62.55
CA GLY A 738 9.40 -19.17 63.67
C GLY A 738 10.85 -19.06 64.18
N CYS A 739 11.73 -19.98 63.79
CA CYS A 739 13.13 -20.06 64.24
C CYS A 739 14.08 -19.99 63.05
N CYS A 740 15.24 -19.33 63.22
CA CYS A 740 16.34 -19.34 62.25
C CYS A 740 17.50 -20.18 62.81
N ASN A 741 17.56 -21.43 62.40
CA ASN A 741 18.50 -22.42 62.89
C ASN A 741 19.75 -22.54 62.01
N THR A 742 19.68 -22.10 60.76
CA THR A 742 20.82 -22.07 59.83
C THR A 742 21.28 -20.66 59.51
N CYS A 743 22.54 -20.51 59.06
CA CYS A 743 23.06 -19.21 58.62
C CYS A 743 22.25 -18.63 57.44
N GLU A 744 21.84 -19.50 56.50
CA GLU A 744 21.04 -19.09 55.34
C GLU A 744 19.63 -18.64 55.73
N GLU A 745 18.98 -19.28 56.71
CA GLU A 745 17.68 -18.83 57.25
C GLU A 745 17.75 -17.44 57.88
N VAL A 746 18.83 -17.12 58.59
CA VAL A 746 19.06 -15.76 59.15
C VAL A 746 19.23 -14.75 58.02
N ARG A 747 19.99 -15.10 56.98
CA ARG A 747 20.21 -14.24 55.82
C ARG A 747 18.93 -13.99 55.03
N GLU A 748 18.10 -15.02 54.81
CA GLU A 748 16.78 -14.86 54.21
C GLU A 748 15.85 -13.98 55.05
N ALA A 749 15.88 -14.13 56.37
CA ALA A 749 15.11 -13.28 57.27
C ALA A 749 15.52 -11.80 57.18
N TYR A 750 16.81 -11.52 56.96
CA TYR A 750 17.32 -10.16 56.70
C TYR A 750 16.87 -9.65 55.32
N MET A 751 16.97 -10.48 54.29
CA MET A 751 16.56 -10.13 52.92
C MET A 751 15.06 -9.81 52.82
N ARG A 752 14.19 -10.61 53.47
CA ARG A 752 12.73 -10.33 53.51
C ARG A 752 12.41 -8.99 54.14
N ARG A 753 13.23 -8.56 55.11
CA ARG A 753 13.13 -7.26 55.78
C ARG A 753 13.84 -6.13 55.02
N GLY A 754 14.50 -6.42 53.90
CA GLY A 754 15.26 -5.46 53.10
C GLY A 754 16.57 -5.00 53.75
N TRP A 755 17.17 -5.81 54.62
CA TRP A 755 18.44 -5.54 55.28
C TRP A 755 19.59 -6.25 54.58
N SER A 756 20.73 -5.55 54.41
CA SER A 756 21.96 -6.14 53.87
C SER A 756 22.64 -7.06 54.89
N PHE A 757 23.22 -8.17 54.43
CA PHE A 757 23.93 -9.12 55.26
C PHE A 757 25.43 -8.76 55.38
N GLY A 758 25.75 -7.85 56.31
CA GLY A 758 27.09 -7.25 56.39
C GLY A 758 28.16 -8.06 57.14
N ASN A 759 27.84 -8.59 58.34
CA ASN A 759 28.83 -9.21 59.24
C ASN A 759 28.41 -10.64 59.65
N PRO A 760 28.80 -11.69 58.88
CA PRO A 760 28.50 -13.08 59.23
C PRO A 760 29.15 -13.54 60.54
N ASP A 761 30.26 -12.92 60.94
CA ASP A 761 31.02 -13.30 62.14
C ASP A 761 30.29 -12.91 63.45
N GLU A 762 29.27 -12.05 63.40
CA GLU A 762 28.44 -11.68 64.56
C GLU A 762 27.27 -12.66 64.79
N ILE A 763 27.01 -13.56 63.84
CA ILE A 763 25.86 -14.47 63.84
C ILE A 763 26.32 -15.86 64.26
N LYS A 764 25.85 -16.33 65.42
CA LYS A 764 26.25 -17.63 66.01
C LYS A 764 26.03 -18.81 65.05
N GLN A 765 24.94 -18.81 64.29
CA GLN A 765 24.60 -19.83 63.31
C GLN A 765 25.67 -19.92 62.20
N CYS A 766 26.15 -18.78 61.71
CA CYS A 766 27.16 -18.69 60.67
C CYS A 766 28.55 -19.10 61.15
N VAL A 767 28.92 -18.73 62.38
CA VAL A 767 30.18 -19.13 63.02
C VAL A 767 30.20 -20.65 63.26
N ASN A 768 29.10 -21.21 63.78
CA ASN A 768 29.00 -22.65 64.03
C ASN A 768 29.03 -23.50 62.76
N GLU A 769 28.54 -22.96 61.63
CA GLU A 769 28.55 -23.64 60.33
C GLU A 769 29.86 -23.46 59.57
N GLY A 770 30.82 -22.69 60.10
CA GLY A 770 32.07 -22.36 59.41
C GLY A 770 31.86 -21.59 58.11
N TRP A 771 30.82 -20.73 58.06
CA TRP A 771 30.37 -20.05 56.83
C TRP A 771 31.48 -19.19 56.20
N THR A 772 32.20 -18.41 57.01
CA THR A 772 33.31 -17.55 56.56
C THR A 772 34.48 -18.37 55.99
N GLU A 773 34.74 -19.56 56.53
CA GLU A 773 35.79 -20.46 56.04
C GLU A 773 35.37 -21.13 54.72
N LYS A 774 34.11 -21.58 54.62
CA LYS A 774 33.52 -22.13 53.39
C LYS A 774 33.62 -21.15 52.23
N ILE A 775 33.24 -19.89 52.43
CA ILE A 775 33.29 -18.85 51.39
C ILE A 775 34.73 -18.58 50.93
N LYS A 776 35.70 -18.54 51.85
CA LYS A 776 37.13 -18.36 51.53
C LYS A 776 37.71 -19.54 50.74
N THR A 777 37.30 -20.77 51.05
CA THR A 777 37.72 -21.93 50.26
C THR A 777 37.11 -21.95 48.85
N GLN A 778 35.90 -21.41 48.71
CA GLN A 778 35.16 -21.38 47.45
C GLN A 778 35.48 -20.14 46.59
N SER A 779 36.30 -19.20 47.05
CA SER A 779 36.55 -17.94 46.35
C SER A 779 37.34 -18.09 45.05
N GLN A 780 38.04 -19.21 44.85
CA GLN A 780 38.80 -19.51 43.62
C GLN A 780 38.09 -20.52 42.72
N GLU A 781 36.84 -20.86 43.03
CA GLU A 781 36.03 -21.81 42.26
C GLU A 781 35.24 -21.13 41.14
N GLY A 782 34.87 -21.93 40.14
CA GLY A 782 33.94 -21.55 39.08
C GLY A 782 32.55 -22.19 39.28
N CYS A 783 31.62 -21.81 38.42
CA CYS A 783 30.27 -22.35 38.41
C CYS A 783 29.80 -22.68 37.00
N ASN A 784 29.29 -23.89 36.78
CA ASN A 784 28.48 -24.21 35.62
C ASN A 784 27.00 -24.14 35.98
N ILE A 785 26.24 -23.32 35.26
CA ILE A 785 24.79 -23.24 35.41
C ILE A 785 24.10 -23.84 34.18
N SER A 786 23.24 -24.83 34.41
CA SER A 786 22.49 -25.49 33.35
C SER A 786 21.04 -25.74 33.75
N GLY A 787 20.11 -25.52 32.83
CA GLY A 787 18.69 -25.74 33.11
C GLY A 787 17.76 -24.99 32.18
N ARG A 788 16.48 -24.96 32.56
CA ARG A 788 15.40 -24.33 31.79
C ARG A 788 14.68 -23.28 32.60
N VAL A 789 14.50 -22.10 32.01
CA VAL A 789 13.79 -20.96 32.62
C VAL A 789 12.57 -20.62 31.80
N ARG A 790 11.42 -20.40 32.45
CA ARG A 790 10.20 -19.94 31.78
C ARG A 790 10.15 -18.41 31.80
N VAL A 791 10.10 -17.81 30.63
CA VAL A 791 9.96 -16.35 30.46
C VAL A 791 8.68 -16.04 29.69
N ASN A 792 8.11 -14.86 29.90
CA ASN A 792 6.95 -14.44 29.11
C ASN A 792 7.37 -14.13 27.67
N LYS A 793 6.51 -14.43 26.69
CA LYS A 793 6.72 -14.08 25.26
C LYS A 793 6.47 -12.58 25.01
N VAL A 794 7.23 -11.74 25.71
CA VAL A 794 7.25 -10.28 25.59
C VAL A 794 8.70 -9.80 25.61
N ILE A 795 8.94 -8.52 25.40
CA ILE A 795 10.29 -7.96 25.53
C ILE A 795 10.74 -8.08 26.99
N GLY A 796 11.96 -8.56 27.21
CA GLY A 796 12.50 -8.73 28.56
C GLY A 796 14.00 -8.92 28.56
N ASN A 797 14.55 -9.06 29.76
CA ASN A 797 15.92 -9.46 29.97
C ASN A 797 16.00 -10.57 31.02
N PHE A 798 17.05 -11.36 30.92
CA PHE A 798 17.53 -12.14 32.05
C PHE A 798 19.02 -11.92 32.18
N HIS A 799 19.53 -11.88 33.40
CA HIS A 799 20.92 -11.51 33.62
C HIS A 799 21.53 -12.26 34.80
N PHE A 800 22.84 -12.42 34.72
CA PHE A 800 23.69 -13.00 35.74
C PHE A 800 24.48 -11.90 36.41
N SER A 801 24.29 -11.75 37.72
CA SER A 801 24.87 -10.68 38.53
C SER A 801 25.48 -11.23 39.81
N PRO A 802 26.44 -10.49 40.43
CA PRO A 802 27.00 -10.87 41.72
C PRO A 802 26.00 -10.65 42.85
N GLY A 803 25.83 -11.67 43.69
CA GLY A 803 24.99 -11.64 44.89
C GLY A 803 23.50 -11.91 44.62
N LYS A 804 22.77 -12.28 45.68
CA LYS A 804 21.31 -12.38 45.62
C LYS A 804 20.72 -10.96 45.53
N SER A 805 19.77 -10.76 44.63
CA SER A 805 19.09 -9.48 44.48
C SER A 805 17.87 -9.40 45.40
N PHE A 806 17.62 -8.21 45.95
CA PHE A 806 16.42 -7.90 46.72
C PHE A 806 15.91 -6.50 46.40
N GLN A 807 14.62 -6.27 46.60
CA GLN A 807 13.97 -5.01 46.25
C GLN A 807 13.69 -4.20 47.51
N THR A 808 14.23 -2.97 47.58
CA THR A 808 13.93 -2.01 48.65
C THR A 808 13.48 -0.70 48.03
N ASN A 809 12.28 -0.22 48.38
CA ASN A 809 11.70 1.05 47.92
C ASN A 809 11.81 1.28 46.38
N ALA A 810 11.38 0.29 45.60
CA ALA A 810 11.41 0.31 44.12
C ALA A 810 12.81 0.35 43.46
N MET A 811 13.91 0.30 44.22
CA MET A 811 15.24 0.05 43.69
C MET A 811 15.64 -1.42 43.84
N HIS A 812 16.25 -1.96 42.79
CA HIS A 812 16.85 -3.29 42.76
C HIS A 812 18.26 -3.19 43.34
N VAL A 813 18.48 -3.82 44.49
CA VAL A 813 19.75 -3.76 45.23
C VAL A 813 20.35 -5.15 45.25
N HIS A 814 21.60 -5.26 44.80
CA HIS A 814 22.39 -6.49 44.95
C HIS A 814 23.11 -6.45 46.30
N ASP A 815 22.97 -7.52 47.09
CA ASP A 815 23.80 -7.69 48.29
C ASP A 815 25.21 -8.11 47.86
N LEU A 816 26.03 -7.10 47.53
CA LEU A 816 27.46 -7.27 47.32
C LEU A 816 28.08 -7.49 48.71
N VAL A 817 28.08 -8.75 49.15
CA VAL A 817 28.69 -9.14 50.43
C VAL A 817 30.08 -8.47 50.53
N PRO A 818 30.44 -7.82 51.66
CA PRO A 818 31.63 -6.96 51.77
C PRO A 818 33.00 -7.62 51.48
N TYR A 819 33.04 -8.93 51.24
CA TYR A 819 34.27 -9.71 50.99
C TYR A 819 34.83 -9.58 49.56
N LEU A 820 34.15 -8.87 48.64
CA LEU A 820 34.76 -8.37 47.39
C LEU A 820 35.87 -7.32 47.63
N LYS A 821 36.12 -6.91 48.88
CA LYS A 821 37.19 -5.96 49.26
C LYS A 821 38.57 -6.60 49.45
N ASP A 822 38.67 -7.92 49.57
CA ASP A 822 39.96 -8.61 49.77
C ASP A 822 40.41 -9.34 48.49
N ALA A 823 41.57 -8.92 47.95
CA ALA A 823 42.57 -9.56 47.07
C ALA A 823 42.20 -10.58 45.94
N ASN A 824 40.98 -11.10 45.84
CA ASN A 824 40.57 -12.09 44.85
C ASN A 824 39.84 -11.41 43.68
N HIS A 825 40.31 -11.66 42.47
CA HIS A 825 39.77 -11.11 41.25
C HIS A 825 38.65 -11.99 40.69
N HIS A 826 37.41 -11.49 40.70
CA HIS A 826 36.25 -12.16 40.09
C HIS A 826 35.84 -11.45 38.81
N ASP A 827 35.80 -12.18 37.69
CA ASP A 827 35.25 -11.69 36.42
C ASP A 827 34.11 -12.57 35.91
N PHE A 828 33.19 -11.93 35.18
CA PHE A 828 32.05 -12.60 34.55
C PHE A 828 32.37 -13.18 33.16
N GLY A 829 33.65 -13.47 32.90
CA GLY A 829 34.05 -14.24 31.72
C GLY A 829 33.34 -15.60 31.73
N HIS A 830 32.79 -16.00 30.59
CA HIS A 830 31.93 -17.17 30.52
C HIS A 830 32.02 -17.90 29.18
N GLN A 831 31.67 -19.17 29.22
CA GLN A 831 31.55 -20.03 28.05
C GLN A 831 30.11 -20.54 27.95
N ILE A 832 29.44 -20.20 26.84
CA ILE A 832 28.10 -20.68 26.52
C ILE A 832 28.26 -22.01 25.78
N HIS A 833 27.88 -23.11 26.40
CA HIS A 833 27.93 -24.45 25.79
C HIS A 833 26.71 -24.72 24.91
N TYR A 834 25.53 -24.31 25.39
CA TYR A 834 24.27 -24.48 24.68
C TYR A 834 23.30 -23.37 25.06
N PHE A 835 22.63 -22.77 24.09
CA PHE A 835 21.60 -21.77 24.33
C PHE A 835 20.51 -21.81 23.26
N ALA A 836 19.26 -22.07 23.67
CA ALA A 836 18.12 -22.14 22.78
C ALA A 836 16.81 -21.65 23.41
N PHE A 837 15.94 -21.10 22.58
CA PHE A 837 14.53 -20.87 22.91
C PHE A 837 13.71 -22.06 22.42
N GLU A 838 13.06 -22.75 23.35
CA GLU A 838 12.22 -23.93 23.14
C GLU A 838 10.74 -23.56 23.35
N SER A 839 9.84 -24.30 22.69
CA SER A 839 8.41 -24.25 22.98
C SER A 839 8.02 -25.34 23.98
N ASP A 840 6.88 -25.21 24.65
CA ASP A 840 6.36 -26.25 25.55
C ASP A 840 6.18 -27.61 24.83
N GLY A 841 5.86 -27.60 23.54
CA GLY A 841 5.67 -28.81 22.72
C GLY A 841 6.97 -29.56 22.39
N GLU A 842 8.12 -28.88 22.38
CA GLU A 842 9.42 -29.51 22.14
C GLU A 842 9.93 -30.33 23.33
N GLN A 843 9.30 -30.22 24.51
CA GLN A 843 9.63 -31.05 25.66
C GLN A 843 9.35 -32.53 25.43
N GLN A 844 8.40 -32.86 24.53
CA GLN A 844 8.09 -34.23 24.19
C GLN A 844 9.20 -34.81 23.31
N ALA A 845 9.84 -35.90 23.77
CA ALA A 845 11.05 -36.45 23.15
C ALA A 845 10.90 -36.79 21.65
N GLU A 846 9.68 -37.12 21.20
CA GLU A 846 9.39 -37.38 19.78
C GLU A 846 9.36 -36.09 18.94
N LEU A 847 8.67 -35.04 19.43
CA LEU A 847 8.57 -33.74 18.74
C LEU A 847 9.91 -33.01 18.71
N GLY A 848 10.71 -33.11 19.78
CA GLY A 848 12.06 -32.54 19.83
C GLY A 848 13.02 -33.20 18.81
N ARG A 849 12.95 -34.52 18.63
CA ARG A 849 13.72 -35.23 17.58
C ARG A 849 13.29 -34.81 16.18
N LEU A 850 11.98 -34.62 15.98
CA LEU A 850 11.42 -34.16 14.72
C LEU A 850 11.88 -32.73 14.39
N SER A 851 11.74 -31.79 15.33
CA SER A 851 12.22 -30.40 15.22
C SER A 851 13.70 -30.37 14.82
N LYS A 852 14.54 -31.16 15.51
CA LYS A 852 15.98 -31.25 15.22
C LYS A 852 16.26 -31.80 13.82
N SER A 853 15.55 -32.85 13.38
CA SER A 853 15.70 -33.39 12.02
C SER A 853 15.32 -32.38 10.94
N ILE A 854 14.31 -31.54 11.17
CA ILE A 854 13.90 -30.51 10.21
C ILE A 854 14.92 -29.37 10.17
N LYS A 855 15.39 -28.92 11.34
CA LYS A 855 16.44 -27.89 11.44
C LYS A 855 17.69 -28.29 10.66
N THR A 856 18.13 -29.55 10.75
CA THR A 856 19.25 -30.07 9.95
C THR A 856 18.95 -30.10 8.45
N ARG A 857 17.73 -30.44 8.01
CA ARG A 857 17.35 -30.37 6.58
C ARG A 857 17.35 -28.93 6.04
N LEU A 858 17.09 -27.96 6.91
CA LEU A 858 17.12 -26.53 6.61
C LEU A 858 18.54 -25.91 6.70
N GLY A 859 19.56 -26.70 7.08
CA GLY A 859 20.93 -26.20 7.26
C GLY A 859 21.13 -25.37 8.54
N ILE A 860 20.22 -25.49 9.51
CA ILE A 860 20.30 -24.82 10.82
C ILE A 860 20.90 -25.81 11.82
N ASP A 861 22.21 -26.02 11.73
CA ASP A 861 22.89 -27.08 12.49
C ASP A 861 23.36 -26.64 13.89
N LYS A 862 23.43 -25.34 14.16
CA LYS A 862 23.89 -24.75 15.44
C LYS A 862 23.12 -23.49 15.79
N ASN A 863 22.88 -23.25 17.08
CA ASN A 863 22.33 -21.97 17.52
C ASN A 863 23.44 -20.89 17.55
N PRO A 864 23.11 -19.60 17.37
CA PRO A 864 24.12 -18.54 17.28
C PRO A 864 25.04 -18.38 18.50
N LEU A 865 24.56 -18.67 19.72
CA LEU A 865 25.37 -18.57 20.94
C LEU A 865 26.08 -19.86 21.34
N ASP A 866 25.87 -20.96 20.61
CA ASP A 866 26.48 -22.24 20.95
C ASP A 866 28.01 -22.18 20.76
N GLY A 867 28.76 -22.37 21.84
CA GLY A 867 30.22 -22.37 21.85
C GLY A 867 30.88 -21.00 21.98
N VAL A 868 30.10 -19.93 22.21
CA VAL A 868 30.64 -18.57 22.42
C VAL A 868 31.44 -18.53 23.73
N LYS A 869 32.66 -17.98 23.66
CA LYS A 869 33.54 -17.76 24.80
C LYS A 869 33.82 -16.27 24.94
N ALA A 870 33.43 -15.70 26.07
CA ALA A 870 33.73 -14.34 26.45
C ALA A 870 34.78 -14.36 27.57
N HIS A 871 35.90 -13.65 27.37
CA HIS A 871 37.00 -13.62 28.32
C HIS A 871 37.36 -12.18 28.66
N THR A 872 37.58 -11.91 29.95
CA THR A 872 38.06 -10.62 30.44
C THR A 872 38.97 -10.84 31.62
N GLU A 873 39.99 -9.99 31.77
CA GLU A 873 40.87 -9.96 32.94
C GLU A 873 40.45 -8.88 33.95
N GLU A 874 39.34 -8.17 33.70
CA GLU A 874 38.83 -7.09 34.56
C GLU A 874 37.56 -7.53 35.30
N SER A 875 37.44 -7.18 36.58
CA SER A 875 36.30 -7.60 37.43
C SER A 875 35.05 -6.75 37.20
N ASN A 876 35.25 -5.50 36.82
CA ASN A 876 34.20 -4.53 36.52
C ASN A 876 33.84 -4.56 35.03
N TYR A 877 33.37 -5.70 34.53
CA TYR A 877 33.03 -5.88 33.12
C TYR A 877 31.58 -6.35 32.95
N MET A 878 30.90 -5.81 31.93
CA MET A 878 29.52 -6.13 31.60
C MET A 878 29.44 -6.70 30.18
N PHE A 879 28.92 -7.91 30.06
CA PHE A 879 28.60 -8.56 28.79
C PHE A 879 27.12 -8.37 28.49
N GLN A 880 26.78 -7.87 27.31
CA GLN A 880 25.39 -7.66 26.89
C GLN A 880 25.12 -8.35 25.56
N TYR A 881 24.18 -9.29 25.55
CA TYR A 881 23.68 -9.96 24.35
C TYR A 881 22.27 -9.47 24.05
N PHE A 882 22.05 -8.91 22.86
CA PHE A 882 20.73 -8.60 22.36
C PHE A 882 20.28 -9.70 21.41
N LEU A 883 19.24 -10.42 21.82
CA LEU A 883 18.64 -11.58 21.19
C LEU A 883 17.36 -11.14 20.48
N LYS A 884 17.26 -11.33 19.16
CA LYS A 884 16.01 -11.10 18.42
C LYS A 884 15.37 -12.46 18.12
N VAL A 885 14.28 -12.77 18.81
CA VAL A 885 13.61 -14.08 18.76
C VAL A 885 12.47 -14.06 17.74
N VAL A 886 12.41 -15.07 16.87
CA VAL A 886 11.40 -15.25 15.82
C VAL A 886 10.70 -16.60 16.04
N SER A 887 9.37 -16.58 16.13
CA SER A 887 8.56 -17.79 16.19
C SER A 887 8.66 -18.57 14.89
N THR A 888 8.87 -19.89 14.96
CA THR A 888 8.95 -20.78 13.79
C THR A 888 7.98 -21.93 13.96
N LYS A 889 7.20 -22.24 12.93
CA LYS A 889 6.22 -23.32 12.91
C LYS A 889 6.55 -24.30 11.80
N TYR A 890 6.60 -25.58 12.11
CA TYR A 890 6.81 -26.65 11.13
C TYR A 890 5.51 -27.42 10.95
N GLU A 891 4.98 -27.46 9.73
CA GLU A 891 3.75 -28.18 9.37
C GLU A 891 4.10 -29.34 8.43
N MET A 892 3.87 -30.56 8.88
CA MET A 892 4.24 -31.78 8.15
C MET A 892 3.11 -32.25 7.25
N LEU A 893 3.43 -33.04 6.22
CA LEU A 893 2.43 -33.69 5.34
C LEU A 893 1.45 -34.60 6.12
N ALA A 894 1.87 -35.11 7.28
CA ALA A 894 1.05 -35.94 8.17
C ALA A 894 0.05 -35.12 9.03
N GLY A 895 0.07 -33.79 8.94
CA GLY A 895 -0.76 -32.90 9.76
C GLY A 895 -0.18 -32.58 11.15
N THR A 896 1.00 -33.12 11.48
CA THR A 896 1.71 -32.78 12.73
C THR A 896 2.28 -31.38 12.65
N VAL A 897 2.05 -30.58 13.70
CA VAL A 897 2.55 -29.22 13.83
C VAL A 897 3.56 -29.16 14.97
N VAL A 898 4.73 -28.59 14.72
CA VAL A 898 5.78 -28.38 15.73
C VAL A 898 6.12 -26.90 15.81
N ASN A 899 5.91 -26.31 16.98
CA ASN A 899 6.28 -24.92 17.26
C ASN A 899 7.71 -24.89 17.80
N SER A 900 8.51 -23.94 17.31
CA SER A 900 9.90 -23.73 17.69
C SER A 900 10.23 -22.24 17.66
N HIS A 901 11.41 -21.87 18.13
CA HIS A 901 11.90 -20.50 18.07
C HIS A 901 13.31 -20.47 17.49
N GLN A 902 13.55 -19.46 16.67
CA GLN A 902 14.87 -19.12 16.17
C GLN A 902 15.25 -17.75 16.73
N TYR A 903 16.54 -17.47 16.82
CA TYR A 903 16.99 -16.16 17.28
C TYR A 903 18.25 -15.72 16.55
N SER A 904 18.49 -14.42 16.51
CA SER A 904 19.78 -13.83 16.12
C SER A 904 20.37 -13.04 17.28
N VAL A 905 21.69 -12.86 17.29
CA VAL A 905 22.40 -12.25 18.42
C VAL A 905 23.34 -11.15 17.97
N THR A 906 23.37 -10.10 18.77
CA THR A 906 24.41 -9.07 18.75
C THR A 906 25.01 -8.96 20.15
N GLY A 907 26.33 -8.98 20.26
CA GLY A 907 27.05 -8.92 21.53
C GLY A 907 27.77 -7.59 21.69
N TYR A 908 27.72 -7.04 22.90
CA TYR A 908 28.45 -5.86 23.31
C TYR A 908 29.18 -6.14 24.62
N GLU A 909 30.37 -5.59 24.73
CA GLU A 909 31.26 -5.75 25.87
C GLU A 909 31.59 -4.37 26.42
N ARG A 910 31.51 -4.22 27.73
CA ARG A 910 31.73 -2.92 28.37
C ARG A 910 32.56 -3.04 29.63
N ASP A 911 33.69 -2.32 29.63
CA ASP A 911 34.51 -2.08 30.80
C ASP A 911 33.88 -0.96 31.66
N LEU A 912 33.52 -1.27 32.90
CA LEU A 912 32.97 -0.32 33.87
C LEU A 912 34.07 0.37 34.70
N SER A 913 35.33 -0.07 34.63
CA SER A 913 36.45 0.55 35.35
C SER A 913 36.92 1.86 34.71
N LYS A 914 36.77 2.00 33.39
CA LYS A 914 37.16 3.17 32.62
C LYS A 914 36.01 4.17 32.50
N GLY A 915 35.78 4.95 33.56
CA GLY A 915 34.87 6.09 33.50
C GLY A 915 35.26 7.09 32.39
N ASP A 916 34.24 7.56 31.67
CA ASP A 916 34.17 8.79 30.84
C ASP A 916 35.23 9.07 29.76
N ARG A 917 36.05 8.08 29.37
CA ARG A 917 36.93 8.24 28.20
C ARG A 917 36.27 7.65 26.96
N ALA A 918 35.76 8.54 26.10
CA ALA A 918 35.31 8.19 24.76
C ALA A 918 36.43 7.46 24.01
N GLN A 919 36.26 6.16 23.77
CA GLN A 919 37.21 5.35 23.04
C GLN A 919 36.74 5.29 21.57
N ARG A 920 37.69 5.31 20.64
CA ARG A 920 37.39 5.05 19.24
C ARG A 920 37.36 3.55 19.02
N ASP A 921 36.30 3.05 18.39
CA ASP A 921 36.29 1.70 17.84
C ASP A 921 37.38 1.55 16.77
N GLU A 922 37.72 0.32 16.38
CA GLU A 922 38.64 0.02 15.27
C GLU A 922 38.21 0.67 13.92
N HIS A 923 36.94 1.12 13.84
CA HIS A 923 36.34 1.85 12.72
C HIS A 923 36.25 3.39 12.93
N GLY A 924 36.78 3.93 14.03
CA GLY A 924 36.97 5.36 14.23
C GLY A 924 35.79 6.15 14.82
N THR A 925 34.68 5.52 15.21
CA THR A 925 33.54 6.16 15.90
C THR A 925 33.83 6.37 17.38
N MET A 926 33.55 7.58 17.91
CA MET A 926 33.60 7.88 19.35
C MET A 926 32.25 7.55 19.99
N THR A 927 32.22 6.57 20.89
CA THR A 927 31.07 6.29 21.75
C THR A 927 31.38 6.74 23.19
N SER A 928 30.49 7.53 23.78
CA SER A 928 30.54 7.92 25.20
C SER A 928 29.45 7.15 25.94
N HIS A 929 29.80 6.46 27.03
CA HIS A 929 28.87 5.66 27.82
C HIS A 929 28.87 6.12 29.29
N GLY A 930 27.69 6.51 29.81
CA GLY A 930 27.49 7.05 31.17
C GLY A 930 27.76 6.08 32.33
N VAL A 931 28.12 6.61 33.49
CA VAL A 931 28.87 6.00 34.61
C VAL A 931 28.18 4.87 35.41
N THR A 932 26.97 4.42 35.07
CA THR A 932 26.20 3.47 35.89
C THR A 932 25.94 2.12 35.22
N GLY A 933 26.39 1.04 35.85
CA GLY A 933 26.14 -0.36 35.46
C GLY A 933 26.72 -1.32 36.49
N ILE A 934 26.17 -2.53 36.60
CA ILE A 934 26.71 -3.60 37.44
C ILE A 934 27.48 -4.61 36.57
N PRO A 935 28.59 -5.19 37.05
CA PRO A 935 29.28 -6.25 36.32
C PRO A 935 28.39 -7.49 36.25
N GLY A 936 28.41 -8.18 35.11
CA GLY A 936 27.51 -9.31 34.87
C GLY A 936 27.35 -9.67 33.40
N ALA A 937 26.60 -10.74 33.15
CA ALA A 937 26.22 -11.17 31.80
C ALA A 937 24.71 -10.98 31.58
N PHE A 938 24.34 -10.10 30.67
CA PHE A 938 22.97 -9.68 30.39
C PHE A 938 22.50 -10.21 29.05
N PHE A 939 21.33 -10.83 29.02
CA PHE A 939 20.69 -11.34 27.82
C PHE A 939 19.34 -10.64 27.64
N ASN A 940 19.33 -9.61 26.80
CA ASN A 940 18.14 -8.85 26.46
C ASN A 940 17.48 -9.52 25.25
N PHE A 941 16.20 -9.90 25.35
CA PHE A 941 15.49 -10.55 24.25
C PHE A 941 14.27 -9.75 23.80
N GLU A 942 14.12 -9.65 22.48
CA GLU A 942 13.00 -9.00 21.80
C GLU A 942 12.25 -10.03 20.95
N ILE A 943 10.92 -10.13 21.12
CA ILE A 943 10.09 -11.03 20.32
C ILE A 943 9.63 -10.33 19.04
N SER A 944 9.92 -10.94 17.90
CA SER A 944 9.47 -10.46 16.60
C SER A 944 7.98 -10.73 16.39
N PRO A 945 7.20 -9.78 15.83
CA PRO A 945 5.77 -9.96 15.55
C PRO A 945 5.49 -10.90 14.35
N MET A 946 6.50 -11.63 13.87
CA MET A 946 6.42 -12.52 12.71
C MET A 946 6.65 -13.98 13.12
N VAL A 947 5.92 -14.87 12.48
CA VAL A 947 6.07 -16.33 12.54
C VAL A 947 6.52 -16.82 11.18
N VAL A 948 7.61 -17.58 11.15
CA VAL A 948 8.04 -18.30 9.94
C VAL A 948 7.38 -19.67 9.93
N VAL A 949 6.53 -19.94 8.94
CA VAL A 949 5.84 -21.23 8.78
C VAL A 949 6.52 -22.00 7.65
N HIS A 950 7.11 -23.15 7.99
CA HIS A 950 7.66 -24.10 7.05
C HIS A 950 6.67 -25.24 6.86
N GLN A 951 6.06 -25.33 5.68
CA GLN A 951 5.05 -26.31 5.35
C GLN A 951 5.61 -27.34 4.35
N GLU A 952 5.51 -28.62 4.68
CA GLU A 952 5.81 -29.68 3.72
C GLU A 952 4.65 -29.81 2.72
N THR A 953 4.94 -29.58 1.44
CA THR A 953 4.00 -29.73 0.33
C THR A 953 4.44 -30.84 -0.60
N ARG A 954 3.47 -31.45 -1.28
CA ARG A 954 3.73 -32.45 -2.32
C ARG A 954 2.82 -32.16 -3.50
N GLN A 955 3.37 -32.31 -4.70
CA GLN A 955 2.57 -32.14 -5.92
C GLN A 955 1.42 -33.15 -5.95
N SER A 956 0.26 -32.68 -6.42
CA SER A 956 -0.90 -33.53 -6.61
C SER A 956 -0.69 -34.49 -7.78
N PHE A 957 -1.37 -35.64 -7.74
CA PHE A 957 -1.34 -36.58 -8.87
C PHE A 957 -1.90 -35.96 -10.16
N ALA A 958 -2.86 -35.03 -10.05
CA ALA A 958 -3.40 -34.29 -11.18
C ALA A 958 -2.33 -33.43 -11.86
N HIS A 959 -1.49 -32.73 -11.07
CA HIS A 959 -0.38 -31.94 -11.60
C HIS A 959 0.61 -32.81 -12.39
N PHE A 960 1.04 -33.94 -11.81
CA PHE A 960 1.90 -34.93 -12.48
C PHE A 960 1.31 -35.41 -13.82
N LEU A 961 0.01 -35.73 -13.84
CA LEU A 961 -0.67 -36.20 -15.05
C LEU A 961 -0.70 -35.11 -16.13
N THR A 962 -1.07 -33.88 -15.77
CA THR A 962 -1.10 -32.76 -16.71
C THR A 962 0.29 -32.43 -17.26
N SER A 963 1.33 -32.47 -16.42
CA SER A 963 2.72 -32.24 -16.81
C SER A 963 3.22 -33.33 -17.75
N THR A 964 2.91 -34.60 -17.46
CA THR A 964 3.24 -35.73 -18.35
C THR A 964 2.58 -35.59 -19.71
N CYS A 965 1.30 -35.23 -19.77
CA CYS A 965 0.60 -34.97 -21.04
C CYS A 965 1.22 -33.80 -21.82
N ALA A 966 1.64 -32.74 -21.12
CA ALA A 966 2.32 -31.60 -21.72
C ALA A 966 3.71 -31.96 -22.27
N ILE A 967 4.49 -32.77 -21.55
CA ILE A 967 5.80 -33.29 -22.01
C ILE A 967 5.62 -34.10 -23.30
N VAL A 968 4.67 -35.03 -23.32
CA VAL A 968 4.40 -35.86 -24.50
C VAL A 968 3.94 -35.00 -25.69
N GLY A 969 2.97 -34.10 -25.47
CA GLY A 969 2.47 -33.21 -26.52
C GLY A 969 3.52 -32.23 -27.05
N GLY A 970 4.33 -31.65 -26.16
CA GLY A 970 5.40 -30.71 -26.48
C GLY A 970 6.51 -31.34 -27.30
N VAL A 971 7.02 -32.50 -26.87
CA VAL A 971 8.09 -33.20 -27.60
C VAL A 971 7.62 -33.66 -28.98
N LEU A 972 6.40 -34.17 -29.11
CA LEU A 972 5.84 -34.56 -30.42
C LEU A 972 5.63 -33.37 -31.36
N THR A 973 5.23 -32.21 -30.83
CA THR A 973 5.06 -30.99 -31.63
C THR A 973 6.41 -30.47 -32.16
N VAL A 974 7.43 -30.42 -31.30
CA VAL A 974 8.79 -30.00 -31.69
C VAL A 974 9.41 -30.98 -32.68
N ALA A 975 9.24 -32.28 -32.45
CA ALA A 975 9.68 -33.32 -33.38
C ALA A 975 9.03 -33.14 -34.77
N GLY A 976 7.72 -32.86 -34.83
CA GLY A 976 7.02 -32.60 -36.10
C GLY A 976 7.57 -31.36 -36.84
N ILE A 977 7.92 -30.30 -36.13
CA ILE A 977 8.54 -29.11 -36.73
C ILE A 977 9.92 -29.45 -37.29
N ILE A 978 10.75 -30.16 -36.54
CA ILE A 978 12.10 -30.56 -36.98
C ILE A 978 12.03 -31.48 -38.21
N ASP A 979 11.11 -32.46 -38.23
CA ASP A 979 10.92 -33.34 -39.39
C ASP A 979 10.50 -32.53 -40.63
N SER A 980 9.60 -31.56 -40.47
CA SER A 980 9.16 -30.69 -41.57
C SER A 980 10.30 -29.81 -42.12
N MET A 981 11.19 -29.32 -41.25
CA MET A 981 12.37 -28.54 -41.64
C MET A 981 13.42 -29.41 -42.34
N LEU A 982 13.70 -30.61 -41.82
CA LEU A 982 14.64 -31.55 -42.43
C LEU A 982 14.14 -32.02 -43.80
N PHE A 983 12.86 -32.33 -43.93
CA PHE A 983 12.23 -32.70 -45.19
C PHE A 983 12.27 -31.57 -46.23
N ALA A 984 11.97 -30.33 -45.81
CA ALA A 984 12.06 -29.15 -46.68
C ALA A 984 13.50 -28.88 -47.14
N THR A 985 14.48 -29.08 -46.25
CA THR A 985 15.90 -28.87 -46.53
C THR A 985 16.46 -29.93 -47.48
N GLU A 986 16.10 -31.21 -47.29
CA GLU A 986 16.49 -32.29 -48.20
C GLU A 986 15.95 -32.05 -49.62
N ARG A 987 14.70 -31.57 -49.73
CA ARG A 987 14.08 -31.25 -51.03
C ARG A 987 14.74 -30.06 -51.72
N LYS A 988 15.20 -29.06 -50.94
CA LYS A 988 15.91 -27.88 -51.46
C LYS A 988 17.34 -28.24 -51.93
N LEU A 989 18.04 -29.12 -51.20
CA LEU A 989 19.36 -29.65 -51.58
C LEU A 989 19.30 -30.54 -52.83
N LYS A 990 18.29 -31.41 -52.97
CA LYS A 990 18.07 -32.21 -54.20
C LYS A 990 17.76 -31.33 -55.43
N LYS A 991 17.09 -30.19 -55.25
CA LYS A 991 16.83 -29.22 -56.34
C LYS A 991 18.08 -28.41 -56.74
N GLY A 992 19.02 -28.18 -55.83
CA GLY A 992 20.29 -27.51 -56.13
C GLY A 992 21.31 -28.38 -56.89
N SER A 993 21.17 -29.70 -56.86
CA SER A 993 22.11 -30.66 -57.48
C SER A 993 21.80 -31.02 -58.94
N SER A 994 20.71 -30.51 -59.54
CA SER A 994 20.23 -30.91 -60.89
C SER A 994 20.32 -29.80 -61.95
N SER A 995 21.22 -28.83 -61.79
CA SER A 995 21.44 -27.77 -62.79
C SER A 995 22.92 -27.53 -63.06
N THR A 996 23.64 -28.54 -63.57
CA THR A 996 24.91 -28.39 -64.29
C THR A 996 25.08 -29.62 -65.20
N TYR A 997 25.44 -29.40 -66.48
CA TYR A 997 25.54 -30.36 -67.62
C TYR A 997 24.16 -30.69 -68.26
N THR A 998 23.87 -30.44 -69.55
CA THR A 998 24.67 -30.47 -70.79
C THR A 998 24.03 -29.64 -71.92
N ASN A 999 24.85 -28.94 -72.71
CA ASN A 999 24.55 -28.41 -74.05
C ASN A 999 24.72 -29.52 -75.11
N GLY A 1000 23.92 -29.48 -76.20
CA GLY A 1000 24.39 -29.98 -77.51
C GLY A 1000 23.44 -30.89 -78.32
N SER A 1001 22.89 -30.30 -79.39
CA SER A 1001 22.57 -30.88 -80.71
C SER A 1001 21.51 -31.99 -80.89
N GLY A 1002 20.52 -31.69 -81.73
CA GLY A 1002 20.36 -32.43 -82.99
C GLY A 1002 19.17 -33.38 -83.14
N LEU A 1003 18.17 -32.91 -83.88
CA LEU A 1003 17.43 -33.61 -84.95
C LEU A 1003 16.60 -34.89 -84.65
N ASN A 1004 15.33 -34.77 -85.08
CA ASN A 1004 14.47 -35.78 -85.70
C ASN A 1004 13.95 -36.98 -84.90
N GLY A 1005 12.67 -37.27 -85.15
CA GLY A 1005 12.08 -38.61 -85.05
C GLY A 1005 10.89 -38.67 -84.13
N GLY A 1006 9.69 -38.68 -84.72
CA GLY A 1006 8.41 -38.74 -84.01
C GLY A 1006 8.06 -40.11 -83.46
N GLY A 1007 6.82 -40.23 -82.99
CA GLY A 1007 6.26 -41.52 -82.60
C GLY A 1007 5.24 -41.40 -81.48
N TYR A 1008 4.01 -41.13 -81.89
CA TYR A 1008 2.79 -41.44 -81.14
C TYR A 1008 2.79 -42.85 -80.53
N GLN A 1009 2.05 -42.99 -79.41
CA GLN A 1009 1.34 -44.16 -78.84
C GLN A 1009 1.80 -44.52 -77.43
N LYS A 1010 0.99 -45.02 -76.51
CA LYS A 1010 -0.47 -45.03 -76.23
C LYS A 1010 -0.54 -45.70 -74.84
N ALA A 1011 -1.52 -45.32 -74.03
CA ALA A 1011 -2.20 -46.14 -73.00
C ALA A 1011 -1.34 -46.97 -72.01
N MET A 1012 -1.36 -46.60 -70.73
CA MET A 1012 -2.18 -47.28 -69.71
C MET A 1012 -2.36 -46.38 -68.49
#